data_AF-A0A1G0C676-F1
#
_entry.id   AF-A0A1G0C676-F1
#
_cell.length_a   1.000
_cell.length_b   1.000
_cell.length_c   1.000
_cell.angle_alpha   90.00
_cell.angle_beta   90.00
_cell.angle_gamma   90.00
#
_symmetry.space_group_name_H-M   'P 1'
#
loop_
_entity.id
_entity.type
_entity.pdbx_description
1 polymer ?
#
loop_
_entity_poly.entity_id
_entity_poly.type
_entity_poly.pdbx_seq_one_letter_code
_entity_poly.pdbx_strand_id
1 'polypeptide(L)'
;MLFFSYYWKAVIELTRQNMKHLLLYLLLTPLFCLAQPPTAQFTGNPTAVCLGSPVLFVNQSTNGGSPITNWGWDFGDGNSSTQTNPSHVYSAPGTYTVTLVVTASNGQADAEVKVNYVTVNPAPTASFTTSTNGCVLPVGVTFNNTSSGGTSYEWNFGNGQTSTLQNPAVVNYATAGTYNVSLIVTNSFGCEDTITQSLVVSNFQAGITAPATACEGLPVTISDNSTVGVNAWNWTFPGGSPGSSTGQNNTVTYPSAGTYTISLTAQNTGSGCSGNTTQQITILPSPVPAFTAVPTTGCAPQSVVFTNNSPAGSNFVWTFGDGSTFNGQNPPAHLYSANGNYNVTLTMTGANGCTGTFSQNSYISLTPPDASFVADVTEGCDPLSVQFTSTSTSSNPIVSWVWTFGDGTTFNGETPPVHNYPVGVYDVSLVITTQSGCVGTDTLVEYIQVGHIDAVNFSIDQSPECAKTSIDFTNLSVILAPHDPTEVTYAWDFGDGGTASTENPSYSYPNDTGYFDVQLIVNFRGCLDTLIQPNAVYIKAPISRFQPAQTLYCNPASFPVNVVVNDQSIIGAIPDDADMIWRWGDGTQTNFDDPDFDDLDLGTTSHNYGAYGTYTITQVIHNYTTGCEDSTTAVIHISQTIASFTISNDSICENSAMTMLSTSTSTHPFGTYSWDMGNGQTVSGQNPSYSYPNSGTFTITLTATNNVGCADDQTFTPMTALETPVAQILASDNAGCVPFLVTFTNGSSVAGNGVPLQSFVFSFPDDGSTQNTTNVATTVDHTFNTEGSFAVSLVATDEFGCVSAPATTQIVITKPVASFTVDAVVCDAEVFTATNGSTGSGPLSYEWFTDNTPQSTTTDFTTWFDEPSNPASSSTAHDILLITTDVNGCKDTLLTPITVSTPVAIVDYVLDGAATNVDGDFTCPPVFADFTDLSLTLGNIVSWNWVFGDGKTSTLASPNNTYVFPGTYSAGLVITDEYGCTSDTTLIDFLTIFGPTATPSWTQDLNGCGQNVIFDIGTTENVTQIVWDLNDGTIVNDSTLFTHIYENVATYNPSVSIYDSNDCQVIYPLDPVTIPDSGLDAYFTASATDVQLGTTVYFDDQSTSSQAPIISWTWDLSNTPPFTNSNGSSVSSYYVSPGEQVITLTVVNSLGCIDQYQLIVNVDGNFSMPNVVTSNGDGLNDLFEFPFDIFESFDIVILNRWGNVVQDKQNLTGTVFWDGTNNGGEKCTEGVYFYKLNATLLDGTELEKQGFLQLYTNN
;
A
#
# COMPACT_ATOMS: atom_id res chain seq x y z
N MET A 1 51.21 68.45 13.97
CA MET A 1 51.57 69.53 13.01
C MET A 1 51.11 70.86 13.63
N LEU A 2 52.01 71.75 14.05
CA LEU A 2 52.47 72.97 13.34
C LEU A 2 51.53 74.20 13.50
N PHE A 3 52.11 75.31 14.00
CA PHE A 3 51.77 76.75 13.87
C PHE A 3 50.72 77.48 14.78
N PHE A 4 51.24 78.57 15.41
CA PHE A 4 50.66 79.79 16.05
C PHE A 4 49.57 79.66 17.15
N SER A 5 49.83 79.88 18.45
CA SER A 5 50.28 81.10 19.18
C SER A 5 49.16 82.10 19.51
N TYR A 6 48.64 82.10 20.75
CA TYR A 6 48.84 83.18 21.74
C TYR A 6 48.04 82.86 23.01
N TYR A 7 48.77 82.80 24.14
CA TYR A 7 48.38 83.27 25.47
C TYR A 7 47.12 82.68 26.15
N TRP A 8 47.17 82.32 27.41
CA TRP A 8 48.22 82.09 28.40
C TRP A 8 47.44 81.64 29.64
N LYS A 9 48.00 80.70 30.38
CA LYS A 9 48.28 80.84 31.82
C LYS A 9 47.26 81.69 32.60
N ALA A 10 46.61 81.20 33.63
CA ALA A 10 47.21 80.43 34.71
C ALA A 10 46.37 80.71 35.96
N VAL A 11 46.40 79.74 36.86
CA VAL A 11 46.54 79.97 38.31
C VAL A 11 45.27 80.47 39.02
N ILE A 12 44.62 79.62 39.83
CA ILE A 12 45.09 79.16 41.14
C ILE A 12 45.08 80.30 42.18
N GLU A 13 44.57 79.95 43.36
CA GLU A 13 44.82 80.57 44.67
C GLU A 13 44.23 81.96 44.94
N LEU A 14 43.20 82.02 45.79
CA LEU A 14 43.25 82.05 47.27
C LEU A 14 43.21 83.49 47.78
N THR A 15 42.13 83.77 48.51
CA THR A 15 42.06 84.54 49.77
C THR A 15 42.62 85.98 49.84
N ARG A 16 41.80 86.85 50.47
CA ARG A 16 42.12 87.86 51.50
C ARG A 16 43.41 88.69 51.28
N GLN A 17 43.42 90.02 51.39
CA GLN A 17 42.72 90.87 52.34
C GLN A 17 43.14 92.33 52.13
N ASN A 18 42.26 93.23 52.57
CA ASN A 18 42.55 94.42 53.38
C ASN A 18 42.83 95.80 52.75
N MET A 19 42.23 96.74 53.50
CA MET A 19 42.66 98.10 53.85
C MET A 19 42.11 99.30 53.05
N LYS A 20 40.95 99.75 53.53
CA LYS A 20 40.67 101.07 54.14
C LYS A 20 41.50 102.30 53.70
N HIS A 21 40.68 103.32 53.41
CA HIS A 21 40.80 104.77 53.67
C HIS A 21 41.22 105.68 52.52
N LEU A 22 40.32 106.62 52.21
CA LEU A 22 40.71 108.03 52.08
C LEU A 22 39.53 108.94 52.52
N LEU A 23 39.69 109.64 53.65
CA LEU A 23 38.90 110.81 54.08
C LEU A 23 39.45 112.04 53.32
N LEU A 24 38.65 112.78 52.54
CA LEU A 24 37.70 113.84 52.90
C LEU A 24 38.31 115.24 52.70
N TYR A 25 37.75 116.06 51.81
CA TYR A 25 37.51 117.52 51.93
C TYR A 25 36.91 118.02 50.58
N LEU A 26 35.60 118.19 50.42
CA LEU A 26 34.72 119.33 50.77
C LEU A 26 34.76 120.54 49.79
N LEU A 27 33.65 120.69 49.05
CA LEU A 27 32.89 121.89 48.60
C LEU A 27 33.14 122.63 47.25
N LEU A 28 31.98 122.79 46.55
CA LEU A 28 31.50 123.80 45.57
C LEU A 28 31.67 123.57 44.04
N THR A 29 30.60 123.12 43.36
CA THR A 29 30.19 123.48 41.96
C THR A 29 28.68 123.24 41.71
N PRO A 30 27.99 124.01 40.81
CA PRO A 30 26.54 123.93 40.56
C PRO A 30 26.12 123.20 39.25
N LEU A 31 24.91 122.60 39.34
CA LEU A 31 23.87 122.22 38.36
C LEU A 31 24.21 122.02 36.87
N PHE A 32 24.14 120.75 36.44
CA PHE A 32 23.73 120.30 35.10
C PHE A 32 22.34 119.62 35.19
N CYS A 33 21.47 119.86 34.21
CA CYS A 33 20.13 119.27 34.08
C CYS A 33 20.24 117.75 33.79
N LEU A 34 19.67 116.90 34.65
CA LEU A 34 19.60 115.44 34.48
C LEU A 34 18.23 115.03 33.92
N ALA A 35 18.22 114.19 32.88
CA ALA A 35 17.03 113.54 32.32
C ALA A 35 16.47 112.47 33.29
N GLN A 36 15.14 112.35 33.38
CA GLN A 36 14.45 111.40 34.27
C GLN A 36 14.62 109.93 33.77
N PRO A 37 14.93 108.96 34.65
CA PRO A 37 14.95 107.54 34.31
C PRO A 37 13.53 106.94 34.21
N PRO A 38 13.33 105.80 33.52
CA PRO A 38 12.06 105.07 33.57
C PRO A 38 11.73 104.61 35.00
N THR A 39 10.47 104.31 35.28
CA THR A 39 10.03 103.74 36.58
C THR A 39 9.43 102.37 36.35
N ALA A 40 10.06 101.33 36.89
CA ALA A 40 9.61 99.95 36.81
C ALA A 40 8.38 99.72 37.68
N GLN A 41 7.35 99.05 37.18
CA GLN A 41 6.18 98.65 37.99
C GLN A 41 5.48 97.44 37.34
N PHE A 42 4.96 96.52 38.14
CA PHE A 42 4.16 95.40 37.64
C PHE A 42 3.12 94.85 38.64
N THR A 43 2.19 94.04 38.14
CA THR A 43 1.25 93.25 38.96
C THR A 43 1.21 91.79 38.51
N GLY A 44 1.04 90.86 39.43
CA GLY A 44 0.77 89.44 39.17
C GLY A 44 -0.60 89.05 39.72
N ASN A 45 -1.36 88.24 38.98
CA ASN A 45 -2.66 87.75 39.42
C ASN A 45 -2.90 86.30 38.96
N PRO A 46 -3.31 85.39 39.86
CA PRO A 46 -3.39 85.53 41.32
C PRO A 46 -2.02 85.39 42.01
N THR A 47 -1.85 86.02 43.18
CA THR A 47 -0.58 85.98 43.96
C THR A 47 -0.48 84.78 44.91
N ALA A 48 -1.54 83.97 45.01
CA ALA A 48 -1.54 82.69 45.71
C ALA A 48 -2.23 81.64 44.83
N VAL A 49 -1.53 80.55 44.53
CA VAL A 49 -1.98 79.48 43.61
C VAL A 49 -1.60 78.10 44.13
N CYS A 50 -2.29 77.06 43.66
CA CYS A 50 -1.86 75.67 43.85
C CYS A 50 -0.75 75.31 42.85
N LEU A 51 0.11 74.36 43.24
CA LEU A 51 1.16 73.80 42.40
C LEU A 51 0.61 73.43 41.01
N GLY A 52 1.27 73.88 39.94
CA GLY A 52 0.84 73.64 38.56
C GLY A 52 -0.16 74.65 37.97
N SER A 53 -0.65 75.62 38.75
CA SER A 53 -1.53 76.70 38.24
C SER A 53 -0.72 77.91 37.74
N PRO A 54 -1.11 78.57 36.63
CA PRO A 54 -0.39 79.72 36.07
C PRO A 54 -0.66 81.03 36.82
N VAL A 55 0.39 81.86 36.94
CA VAL A 55 0.33 83.25 37.43
C VAL A 55 0.62 84.19 36.26
N LEU A 56 -0.30 85.14 36.03
CA LEU A 56 -0.20 86.12 34.93
C LEU A 56 0.43 87.43 35.44
N PHE A 57 1.53 87.85 34.84
CA PHE A 57 2.21 89.10 35.15
C PHE A 57 1.93 90.16 34.09
N VAL A 58 1.63 91.38 34.56
CA VAL A 58 1.32 92.54 33.74
C VAL A 58 2.27 93.69 34.08
N ASN A 59 3.03 94.14 33.09
CA ASN A 59 3.89 95.32 33.19
C ASN A 59 3.06 96.61 33.26
N GLN A 60 3.40 97.47 34.20
CA GLN A 60 2.81 98.81 34.44
C GLN A 60 3.87 99.93 34.44
N SER A 61 5.09 99.65 34.01
CA SER A 61 6.22 100.59 34.05
C SER A 61 5.96 101.85 33.20
N THR A 62 6.45 103.01 33.65
CA THR A 62 6.29 104.32 32.98
C THR A 62 7.60 104.86 32.41
N ASN A 63 7.55 105.51 31.24
CA ASN A 63 8.72 106.10 30.59
C ASN A 63 9.20 107.38 31.31
N GLY A 64 10.51 107.53 31.50
CA GLY A 64 11.14 108.71 32.14
C GLY A 64 11.50 109.87 31.21
N GLY A 65 11.04 109.84 29.96
CA GLY A 65 11.39 110.81 28.92
C GLY A 65 12.00 110.18 27.66
N SER A 66 12.47 108.93 27.74
CA SER A 66 12.78 108.05 26.59
C SER A 66 11.94 106.76 26.69
N PRO A 67 11.51 106.16 25.55
CA PRO A 67 10.69 104.94 25.57
C PRO A 67 11.45 103.72 26.10
N ILE A 68 10.79 102.89 26.92
CA ILE A 68 11.25 101.56 27.33
C ILE A 68 11.30 100.64 26.10
N THR A 69 12.44 99.98 25.89
CA THR A 69 12.67 99.05 24.76
C THR A 69 12.91 97.61 25.20
N ASN A 70 13.20 97.35 26.48
CA ASN A 70 13.48 96.02 26.99
C ASN A 70 12.81 95.77 28.35
N TRP A 71 12.26 94.57 28.55
CA TRP A 71 11.74 94.06 29.81
C TRP A 71 12.50 92.78 30.16
N GLY A 72 13.08 92.70 31.35
CA GLY A 72 13.75 91.52 31.88
C GLY A 72 13.07 91.07 33.16
N TRP A 73 12.37 89.94 33.10
CA TRP A 73 11.70 89.31 34.22
C TRP A 73 12.57 88.21 34.81
N ASP A 74 12.62 88.14 36.13
CA ASP A 74 13.09 86.98 36.90
C ASP A 74 11.98 86.59 37.86
N PHE A 75 11.48 85.35 37.73
CA PHE A 75 10.36 84.85 38.53
C PHE A 75 10.79 84.29 39.89
N GLY A 76 12.10 84.24 40.17
CA GLY A 76 12.68 83.81 41.45
C GLY A 76 12.82 82.30 41.62
N ASP A 77 12.51 81.50 40.60
CA ASP A 77 12.62 80.03 40.56
C ASP A 77 13.74 79.55 39.61
N GLY A 78 14.56 80.48 39.10
CA GLY A 78 15.59 80.23 38.10
C GLY A 78 15.12 80.45 36.66
N ASN A 79 13.82 80.70 36.42
CA ASN A 79 13.28 81.03 35.12
C ASN A 79 13.14 82.55 34.93
N SER A 80 13.31 83.00 33.69
CA SER A 80 13.23 84.41 33.29
C SER A 80 12.38 84.59 32.03
N SER A 81 11.94 85.81 31.76
CA SER A 81 11.22 86.15 30.53
C SER A 81 11.58 87.55 30.04
N THR A 82 11.49 87.77 28.74
CA THR A 82 11.64 89.10 28.13
C THR A 82 10.34 89.67 27.56
N GLN A 83 9.23 88.93 27.71
CA GLN A 83 7.93 89.37 27.23
C GLN A 83 7.40 90.53 28.09
N THR A 84 6.60 91.42 27.50
CA THR A 84 6.03 92.55 28.25
C THR A 84 5.06 92.09 29.34
N ASN A 85 4.25 91.05 29.12
CA ASN A 85 3.28 90.50 30.07
C ASN A 85 3.33 88.96 30.09
N PRO A 86 4.25 88.32 30.83
CA PRO A 86 4.43 86.86 30.79
C PRO A 86 3.43 86.12 31.69
N SER A 87 3.12 84.87 31.33
CA SER A 87 2.48 83.88 32.21
C SER A 87 3.53 82.89 32.69
N HIS A 88 3.53 82.52 33.98
CA HIS A 88 4.50 81.58 34.54
C HIS A 88 3.83 80.54 35.45
N VAL A 89 4.30 79.29 35.38
CA VAL A 89 3.86 78.19 36.24
C VAL A 89 5.05 77.71 37.05
N TYR A 90 4.87 77.62 38.36
CA TYR A 90 5.91 77.18 39.28
C TYR A 90 5.84 75.67 39.48
N SER A 91 7.00 75.01 39.37
CA SER A 91 7.14 73.55 39.45
C SER A 91 7.35 73.03 40.87
N ALA A 92 7.56 73.90 41.84
CA ALA A 92 7.70 73.55 43.25
C ALA A 92 6.83 74.47 44.13
N PRO A 93 6.32 73.96 45.27
CA PRO A 93 5.66 74.81 46.26
C PRO A 93 6.69 75.70 46.95
N GLY A 94 6.33 76.96 47.18
CA GLY A 94 7.25 77.96 47.74
C GLY A 94 6.76 79.39 47.57
N THR A 95 7.51 80.33 48.15
CA THR A 95 7.29 81.76 47.95
C THR A 95 8.37 82.32 47.05
N TYR A 96 7.98 83.00 45.98
CA TYR A 96 8.87 83.46 44.93
C TYR A 96 8.94 84.98 44.88
N THR A 97 10.16 85.50 44.78
CA THR A 97 10.43 86.94 44.61
C THR A 97 10.51 87.23 43.12
N VAL A 98 9.67 88.15 42.65
CA VAL A 98 9.60 88.49 41.22
C VAL A 98 10.25 89.83 40.99
N THR A 99 11.15 89.89 40.01
CA THR A 99 11.88 91.09 39.61
C THR A 99 11.55 91.44 38.17
N LEU A 100 11.24 92.72 37.92
CA LEU A 100 11.14 93.29 36.58
C LEU A 100 12.18 94.40 36.43
N VAL A 101 13.08 94.26 35.46
CA VAL A 101 14.02 95.30 35.03
C VAL A 101 13.55 95.86 33.71
N VAL A 102 13.33 97.18 33.62
CA VAL A 102 13.00 97.86 32.36
C VAL A 102 14.13 98.79 31.94
N THR A 103 14.49 98.75 30.65
CA THR A 103 15.57 99.56 30.09
C THR A 103 15.03 100.46 28.98
N ALA A 104 15.29 101.76 29.08
CA ALA A 104 14.96 102.77 28.08
C ALA A 104 15.98 102.82 26.95
N SER A 105 15.57 103.36 25.81
CA SER A 105 16.39 103.43 24.58
C SER A 105 17.69 104.24 24.71
N ASN A 106 17.80 105.09 25.73
CA ASN A 106 19.01 105.84 26.07
C ASN A 106 19.96 105.09 27.04
N GLY A 107 19.64 103.83 27.38
CA GLY A 107 20.42 102.96 28.26
C GLY A 107 20.13 103.12 29.76
N GLN A 108 19.22 104.01 30.16
CA GLN A 108 18.79 104.12 31.56
C GLN A 108 17.87 102.94 31.92
N ALA A 109 18.10 102.31 33.06
CA ALA A 109 17.29 101.20 33.55
C ALA A 109 16.79 101.47 34.96
N ASP A 110 15.64 100.88 35.26
CA ASP A 110 15.07 100.82 36.60
C ASP A 110 14.54 99.41 36.88
N ALA A 111 14.47 99.03 38.15
CA ALA A 111 14.08 97.69 38.57
C ALA A 111 13.07 97.72 39.71
N GLU A 112 11.97 96.99 39.54
CA GLU A 112 10.98 96.74 40.58
C GLU A 112 11.20 95.31 41.08
N VAL A 113 11.47 95.15 42.37
CA VAL A 113 11.59 93.85 43.04
C VAL A 113 10.45 93.71 44.04
N LYS A 114 9.59 92.71 43.83
CA LYS A 114 8.56 92.34 44.80
C LYS A 114 8.94 91.05 45.50
N VAL A 115 9.40 91.18 46.74
CA VAL A 115 9.84 90.07 47.58
C VAL A 115 8.64 89.24 48.02
N ASN A 116 8.76 87.91 47.93
CA ASN A 116 7.71 86.93 48.29
C ASN A 116 6.35 87.23 47.65
N TYR A 117 6.37 87.61 46.37
CA TYR A 117 5.20 88.14 45.68
C TYR A 117 4.22 87.06 45.22
N VAL A 118 4.71 85.85 44.90
CA VAL A 118 3.86 84.71 44.55
C VAL A 118 4.05 83.59 45.56
N THR A 119 2.94 83.07 46.08
CA THR A 119 2.92 81.87 46.94
C THR A 119 2.31 80.70 46.18
N VAL A 120 3.04 79.60 46.10
CA VAL A 120 2.61 78.35 45.44
C VAL A 120 2.41 77.29 46.51
N ASN A 121 1.17 76.90 46.72
CA ASN A 121 0.77 75.93 47.75
C ASN A 121 0.91 74.50 47.20
N PRO A 122 1.35 73.53 48.02
CA PRO A 122 1.38 72.12 47.61
C PRO A 122 -0.03 71.60 47.32
N ALA A 123 -0.18 70.70 46.35
CA ALA A 123 -1.44 69.99 46.08
C ALA A 123 -1.50 68.66 46.87
N PRO A 124 -2.68 68.20 47.30
CA PRO A 124 -2.83 66.83 47.83
C PRO A 124 -2.63 65.80 46.70
N THR A 125 -2.44 64.53 47.05
CA THR A 125 -2.41 63.41 46.09
C THR A 125 -3.48 62.39 46.47
N ALA A 126 -4.51 62.25 45.64
CA ALA A 126 -5.66 61.39 45.85
C ALA A 126 -5.34 59.93 45.47
N SER A 127 -5.62 58.99 46.37
CA SER A 127 -5.38 57.55 46.18
C SER A 127 -6.25 56.73 47.12
N PHE A 128 -6.72 55.57 46.66
CA PHE A 128 -7.40 54.59 47.50
C PHE A 128 -7.21 53.16 47.01
N THR A 129 -7.50 52.19 47.88
CA THR A 129 -7.54 50.75 47.58
C THR A 129 -8.91 50.15 47.93
N THR A 130 -9.24 49.01 47.31
CA THR A 130 -10.50 48.28 47.52
C THR A 130 -10.24 46.83 47.95
N SER A 131 -11.12 46.25 48.76
CA SER A 131 -10.91 44.89 49.30
C SER A 131 -10.93 43.76 48.26
N THR A 132 -11.83 43.79 47.27
CA THR A 132 -12.01 42.72 46.26
C THR A 132 -13.04 43.09 45.17
N ASN A 133 -12.92 42.48 43.98
CA ASN A 133 -14.02 42.40 43.00
C ASN A 133 -15.02 41.31 43.45
N GLY A 134 -16.32 41.57 43.33
CA GLY A 134 -17.37 40.68 43.81
C GLY A 134 -17.93 39.75 42.73
N CYS A 135 -17.93 38.44 42.98
CA CYS A 135 -18.48 37.43 42.06
C CYS A 135 -19.82 36.84 42.51
N VAL A 136 -20.30 37.22 43.70
CA VAL A 136 -21.57 36.76 44.29
C VAL A 136 -22.31 37.98 44.85
N LEU A 137 -23.61 38.10 44.53
CA LEU A 137 -24.45 39.20 44.99
C LEU A 137 -25.25 38.82 46.26
N PRO A 138 -25.44 39.75 47.23
CA PRO A 138 -24.84 41.08 47.32
C PRO A 138 -23.37 41.01 47.78
N VAL A 139 -22.50 41.86 47.23
CA VAL A 139 -21.10 41.99 47.66
C VAL A 139 -20.91 43.25 48.50
N GLY A 140 -20.22 43.12 49.64
CA GLY A 140 -19.72 44.25 50.43
C GLY A 140 -18.27 44.57 50.06
N VAL A 141 -18.02 45.80 49.62
CA VAL A 141 -16.68 46.29 49.25
C VAL A 141 -16.22 47.33 50.27
N THR A 142 -15.00 47.19 50.77
CA THR A 142 -14.37 48.20 51.62
C THR A 142 -13.44 49.07 50.79
N PHE A 143 -13.48 50.38 51.05
CA PHE A 143 -12.63 51.37 50.39
C PHE A 143 -11.71 51.97 51.45
N ASN A 144 -10.41 51.92 51.24
CA ASN A 144 -9.41 52.46 52.15
C ASN A 144 -8.65 53.60 51.48
N ASN A 145 -8.66 54.77 52.12
CA ASN A 145 -8.00 55.95 51.61
C ASN A 145 -6.50 55.89 51.86
N THR A 146 -5.71 56.02 50.80
CA THR A 146 -4.25 56.06 50.83
C THR A 146 -3.70 57.41 50.34
N SER A 147 -4.57 58.42 50.26
CA SER A 147 -4.23 59.77 49.81
C SER A 147 -3.27 60.48 50.76
N SER A 148 -2.41 61.35 50.23
CA SER A 148 -1.47 62.17 51.01
C SER A 148 -1.78 63.66 50.89
N GLY A 149 -1.50 64.43 51.96
CA GLY A 149 -1.67 65.89 51.96
C GLY A 149 -3.11 66.42 52.03
N GLY A 150 -4.13 65.55 52.13
CA GLY A 150 -5.55 65.92 52.24
C GLY A 150 -6.05 66.18 53.66
N THR A 151 -7.05 67.05 53.79
CA THR A 151 -7.74 67.37 55.06
C THR A 151 -9.25 67.16 55.01
N SER A 152 -9.87 67.11 53.83
CA SER A 152 -11.26 66.72 53.62
C SER A 152 -11.40 65.81 52.41
N TYR A 153 -12.44 64.98 52.41
CA TYR A 153 -12.64 63.89 51.46
C TYR A 153 -14.08 63.86 50.97
N GLU A 154 -14.28 63.54 49.69
CA GLU A 154 -15.59 63.32 49.10
C GLU A 154 -15.54 62.08 48.19
N TRP A 155 -16.33 61.07 48.55
CA TRP A 155 -16.44 59.80 47.85
C TRP A 155 -17.75 59.72 47.06
N ASN A 156 -17.68 59.15 45.87
CA ASN A 156 -18.83 58.68 45.11
C ASN A 156 -18.57 57.24 44.67
N PHE A 157 -19.42 56.31 45.07
CA PHE A 157 -19.22 54.87 44.83
C PHE A 157 -19.83 54.35 43.52
N GLY A 158 -20.36 55.25 42.68
CA GLY A 158 -20.95 54.92 41.38
C GLY A 158 -22.32 54.22 41.44
N ASN A 159 -22.77 53.80 42.62
CA ASN A 159 -24.08 53.17 42.88
C ASN A 159 -25.11 54.15 43.49
N GLY A 160 -24.85 55.46 43.40
CA GLY A 160 -25.67 56.50 44.01
C GLY A 160 -25.40 56.77 45.49
N GLN A 161 -24.47 56.06 46.13
CA GLN A 161 -24.02 56.33 47.49
C GLN A 161 -22.76 57.22 47.50
N THR A 162 -22.63 58.07 48.51
CA THR A 162 -21.48 58.97 48.73
C THR A 162 -21.03 58.94 50.19
N SER A 163 -19.82 59.44 50.47
CA SER A 163 -19.28 59.58 51.83
C SER A 163 -18.32 60.75 51.94
N THR A 164 -18.24 61.39 53.11
CA THR A 164 -17.22 62.43 53.40
C THR A 164 -16.21 62.00 54.46
N LEU A 165 -16.33 60.76 54.96
CA LEU A 165 -15.39 60.21 55.93
C LEU A 165 -14.06 59.86 55.23
N GLN A 166 -12.95 59.99 55.97
CA GLN A 166 -11.63 59.62 55.47
C GLN A 166 -11.61 58.18 54.94
N ASN A 167 -12.13 57.23 55.74
CA ASN A 167 -12.37 55.85 55.33
C ASN A 167 -13.88 55.55 55.49
N PRO A 168 -14.62 55.29 54.41
CA PRO A 168 -16.04 54.98 54.46
C PRO A 168 -16.32 53.59 55.07
N ALA A 169 -17.55 53.37 55.54
CA ALA A 169 -18.02 52.04 55.93
C ALA A 169 -18.19 51.13 54.69
N VAL A 170 -18.39 49.82 54.91
CA VAL A 170 -18.60 48.84 53.83
C VAL A 170 -19.75 49.26 52.93
N VAL A 171 -19.52 49.33 51.62
CA VAL A 171 -20.52 49.70 50.62
C VAL A 171 -21.02 48.44 49.93
N ASN A 172 -22.34 48.24 49.90
CA ASN A 172 -22.96 47.06 49.32
C ASN A 172 -23.42 47.30 47.88
N TYR A 173 -23.12 46.36 46.99
CA TYR A 173 -23.59 46.33 45.61
C TYR A 173 -24.56 45.16 45.43
N ALA A 174 -25.83 45.47 45.21
CA ALA A 174 -26.91 44.48 45.09
C ALA A 174 -27.18 44.03 43.64
N THR A 175 -26.65 44.77 42.66
CA THR A 175 -26.81 44.51 41.23
C THR A 175 -25.45 44.34 40.57
N ALA A 176 -25.37 43.39 39.63
CA ALA A 176 -24.19 43.24 38.79
C ALA A 176 -24.05 44.46 37.87
N GLY A 177 -22.82 44.91 37.65
CA GLY A 177 -22.51 46.08 36.85
C GLY A 177 -21.10 46.63 37.11
N THR A 178 -20.69 47.56 36.25
CA THR A 178 -19.44 48.31 36.42
C THR A 178 -19.76 49.66 37.05
N TYR A 179 -19.12 49.96 38.18
CA TYR A 179 -19.31 51.17 38.96
C TYR A 179 -18.03 52.00 38.95
N ASN A 180 -18.12 53.28 38.56
CA ASN A 180 -17.00 54.20 38.62
C ASN A 180 -16.94 54.84 40.01
N VAL A 181 -15.94 54.49 40.80
CA VAL A 181 -15.73 55.00 42.14
C VAL A 181 -14.74 56.17 42.09
N SER A 182 -15.14 57.33 42.59
CA SER A 182 -14.28 58.52 42.64
C SER A 182 -14.06 59.01 44.07
N LEU A 183 -12.84 59.48 44.34
CA LEU A 183 -12.45 60.16 45.58
C LEU A 183 -11.84 61.52 45.22
N ILE A 184 -12.42 62.59 45.78
CA ILE A 184 -11.88 63.96 45.74
C ILE A 184 -11.26 64.25 47.10
N VAL A 185 -10.05 64.81 47.10
CA VAL A 185 -9.28 65.14 48.30
C VAL A 185 -8.88 66.60 48.27
N THR A 186 -9.28 67.37 49.29
CA THR A 186 -8.95 68.79 49.42
C THR A 186 -8.02 69.01 50.61
N ASN A 187 -6.98 69.82 50.43
CA ASN A 187 -6.06 70.18 51.52
C ASN A 187 -6.43 71.49 52.22
N SER A 188 -5.68 71.84 53.28
CA SER A 188 -5.92 73.04 54.09
C SER A 188 -5.72 74.36 53.35
N PHE A 189 -5.14 74.34 52.14
CA PHE A 189 -4.93 75.51 51.30
C PHE A 189 -6.03 75.65 50.21
N GLY A 190 -7.02 74.75 50.20
CA GLY A 190 -8.08 74.72 49.20
C GLY A 190 -7.68 74.10 47.87
N CYS A 191 -6.53 73.40 47.80
CA CYS A 191 -6.11 72.67 46.61
C CYS A 191 -6.73 71.27 46.61
N GLU A 192 -7.18 70.82 45.45
CA GLU A 192 -7.90 69.54 45.27
C GLU A 192 -7.15 68.61 44.32
N ASP A 193 -7.31 67.30 44.58
CA ASP A 193 -6.92 66.24 43.65
C ASP A 193 -8.02 65.18 43.60
N THR A 194 -8.21 64.54 42.45
CA THR A 194 -9.30 63.60 42.19
C THR A 194 -8.79 62.32 41.55
N ILE A 195 -9.22 61.17 42.07
CA ILE A 195 -8.96 59.86 41.48
C ILE A 195 -10.29 59.15 41.19
N THR A 196 -10.39 58.49 40.04
CA THR A 196 -11.53 57.62 39.68
C THR A 196 -11.01 56.25 39.27
N GLN A 197 -11.58 55.18 39.84
CA GLN A 197 -11.27 53.79 39.51
C GLN A 197 -12.56 52.99 39.27
N SER A 198 -12.56 52.06 38.32
CA SER A 198 -13.72 51.21 38.01
C SER A 198 -13.74 49.95 38.89
N LEU A 199 -14.90 49.64 39.48
CA LEU A 199 -15.20 48.41 40.22
C LEU A 199 -16.20 47.56 39.42
N VAL A 200 -15.85 46.31 39.13
CA VAL A 200 -16.75 45.35 38.46
C VAL A 200 -17.38 44.42 39.49
N VAL A 201 -18.70 44.33 39.47
CA VAL A 201 -19.49 43.40 40.31
C VAL A 201 -20.25 42.45 39.40
N SER A 202 -20.06 41.15 39.59
CA SER A 202 -20.69 40.07 38.80
C SER A 202 -21.47 39.11 39.70
N ASN A 203 -22.39 38.33 39.12
CA ASN A 203 -23.12 37.24 39.78
C ASN A 203 -22.87 35.92 39.04
N PHE A 204 -21.73 35.29 39.32
CA PHE A 204 -21.24 34.12 38.59
C PHE A 204 -21.68 32.82 39.27
N GLN A 205 -22.35 31.91 38.57
CA GLN A 205 -22.65 30.56 39.03
C GLN A 205 -22.30 29.53 37.96
N ALA A 206 -21.61 28.45 38.35
CA ALA A 206 -21.32 27.33 37.46
C ALA A 206 -22.52 26.36 37.41
N GLY A 207 -22.79 25.78 36.23
CA GLY A 207 -23.92 24.85 36.03
C GLY A 207 -23.61 23.77 35.00
N ILE A 208 -24.13 22.55 35.23
CA ILE A 208 -24.01 21.40 34.31
C ILE A 208 -25.41 20.96 33.87
N THR A 209 -25.57 20.68 32.58
CA THR A 209 -26.72 19.93 32.05
C THR A 209 -26.25 18.57 31.58
N ALA A 210 -26.78 17.51 32.20
CA ALA A 210 -26.53 16.12 31.83
C ALA A 210 -27.79 15.28 32.12
N PRO A 211 -28.05 14.19 31.37
CA PRO A 211 -29.13 13.27 31.69
C PRO A 211 -28.85 12.51 33.00
N ALA A 212 -29.92 12.14 33.73
CA ALA A 212 -29.79 11.41 34.99
C ALA A 212 -29.31 9.96 34.79
N THR A 213 -29.67 9.35 33.67
CA THR A 213 -29.33 7.97 33.31
C THR A 213 -28.89 7.88 31.86
N ALA A 214 -27.91 7.03 31.57
CA ALA A 214 -27.51 6.65 30.22
C ALA A 214 -27.11 5.17 30.16
N CYS A 215 -26.89 4.63 28.97
CA CYS A 215 -26.49 3.23 28.78
C CYS A 215 -24.98 3.12 28.54
N GLU A 216 -24.40 2.06 29.08
CA GLU A 216 -23.00 1.67 28.88
C GLU A 216 -22.65 1.61 27.38
N GLY A 217 -21.53 2.22 27.01
CA GLY A 217 -21.01 2.26 25.65
C GLY A 217 -21.68 3.28 24.70
N LEU A 218 -22.74 3.98 25.12
CA LEU A 218 -23.39 5.00 24.29
C LEU A 218 -22.90 6.43 24.61
N PRO A 219 -22.79 7.31 23.59
CA PRO A 219 -22.36 8.69 23.78
C PRO A 219 -23.41 9.51 24.56
N VAL A 220 -22.97 10.18 25.62
CA VAL A 220 -23.78 11.08 26.46
C VAL A 220 -23.41 12.53 26.18
N THR A 221 -24.41 13.37 25.93
CA THR A 221 -24.20 14.81 25.77
C THR A 221 -24.25 15.52 27.12
N ILE A 222 -23.21 16.30 27.41
CA ILE A 222 -23.03 17.07 28.65
C ILE A 222 -22.68 18.51 28.26
N SER A 223 -23.44 19.49 28.74
CA SER A 223 -23.26 20.89 28.36
C SER A 223 -23.18 21.83 29.56
N ASP A 224 -22.50 22.95 29.33
CA ASP A 224 -22.46 24.07 30.27
C ASP A 224 -23.86 24.69 30.44
N ASN A 225 -24.22 24.98 31.69
CA ASN A 225 -25.39 25.75 32.08
C ASN A 225 -25.02 26.81 33.14
N SER A 226 -23.77 27.27 33.11
CA SER A 226 -23.30 28.36 33.94
C SER A 226 -23.96 29.69 33.52
N THR A 227 -23.97 30.67 34.43
CA THR A 227 -24.52 32.01 34.16
C THR A 227 -23.82 32.71 32.98
N VAL A 228 -24.54 33.59 32.28
CA VAL A 228 -24.02 34.36 31.12
C VAL A 228 -22.65 35.00 31.38
N GLY A 229 -21.73 34.83 30.42
CA GLY A 229 -20.39 35.42 30.42
C GLY A 229 -19.23 34.46 30.68
N VAL A 230 -19.48 33.16 30.85
CA VAL A 230 -18.41 32.14 30.90
C VAL A 230 -17.67 32.09 29.57
N ASN A 231 -16.34 32.04 29.64
CA ASN A 231 -15.47 31.95 28.46
C ASN A 231 -14.30 30.97 28.64
N ALA A 232 -14.24 30.23 29.74
CA ALA A 232 -13.32 29.12 29.94
C ALA A 232 -13.98 28.01 30.78
N TRP A 233 -13.80 26.76 30.38
CA TRP A 233 -14.34 25.57 31.04
C TRP A 233 -13.22 24.56 31.31
N ASN A 234 -13.34 23.83 32.41
CA ASN A 234 -12.50 22.68 32.73
C ASN A 234 -13.39 21.58 33.30
N TRP A 235 -13.58 20.52 32.53
CA TRP A 235 -14.45 19.40 32.84
C TRP A 235 -13.64 18.19 33.26
N THR A 236 -14.14 17.43 34.24
CA THR A 236 -13.67 16.07 34.53
C THR A 236 -14.83 15.09 34.48
N PHE A 237 -14.58 13.97 33.79
CA PHE A 237 -15.51 12.87 33.60
C PHE A 237 -14.88 11.57 34.11
N PRO A 238 -14.85 11.34 35.43
CA PRO A 238 -14.26 10.12 35.99
C PRO A 238 -14.89 8.88 35.35
N GLY A 239 -14.08 7.97 34.80
CA GLY A 239 -14.54 6.76 34.11
C GLY A 239 -15.17 6.98 32.73
N GLY A 240 -15.18 8.21 32.20
CA GLY A 240 -15.64 8.52 30.84
C GLY A 240 -14.48 8.69 29.86
N SER A 241 -14.76 8.55 28.56
CA SER A 241 -13.84 8.85 27.46
C SER A 241 -14.45 9.94 26.55
N PRO A 242 -13.78 11.10 26.35
CA PRO A 242 -12.53 11.51 27.01
C PRO A 242 -12.74 11.77 28.50
N GLY A 243 -11.71 11.58 29.32
CA GLY A 243 -11.78 11.73 30.80
C GLY A 243 -11.80 13.19 31.29
N SER A 244 -11.49 14.15 30.41
CA SER A 244 -11.55 15.59 30.68
C SER A 244 -11.81 16.37 29.40
N SER A 245 -12.19 17.65 29.51
CA SER A 245 -12.39 18.54 28.36
C SER A 245 -12.35 20.02 28.76
N THR A 246 -12.05 20.89 27.81
CA THR A 246 -12.17 22.36 27.94
C THR A 246 -13.28 22.95 27.07
N GLY A 247 -14.00 22.11 26.31
CA GLY A 247 -15.11 22.53 25.46
C GLY A 247 -16.36 22.93 26.24
N GLN A 248 -17.19 23.82 25.67
CA GLN A 248 -18.46 24.23 26.28
C GLN A 248 -19.51 23.11 26.28
N ASN A 249 -19.55 22.31 25.20
CA ASN A 249 -20.42 21.14 25.05
C ASN A 249 -19.54 19.92 24.80
N ASN A 250 -19.83 18.83 25.50
CA ASN A 250 -19.02 17.62 25.50
C ASN A 250 -19.88 16.40 25.18
N THR A 251 -19.27 15.44 24.49
CA THR A 251 -19.84 14.11 24.29
C THR A 251 -18.91 13.12 24.96
N VAL A 252 -19.42 12.34 25.91
CA VAL A 252 -18.63 11.43 26.76
C VAL A 252 -19.27 10.05 26.74
N THR A 253 -18.46 9.02 26.54
CA THR A 253 -18.91 7.62 26.58
C THR A 253 -18.36 6.94 27.84
N TYR A 254 -19.19 6.17 28.52
CA TYR A 254 -18.81 5.40 29.71
C TYR A 254 -18.75 3.90 29.37
N PRO A 255 -17.58 3.25 29.47
CA PRO A 255 -17.39 1.86 29.07
C PRO A 255 -17.86 0.85 30.12
N SER A 256 -18.21 1.30 31.32
CA SER A 256 -18.69 0.43 32.40
C SER A 256 -19.96 0.98 33.02
N ALA A 257 -20.86 0.08 33.42
CA ALA A 257 -21.99 0.45 34.26
C ALA A 257 -21.52 0.96 35.64
N GLY A 258 -22.16 2.01 36.15
CA GLY A 258 -21.73 2.67 37.38
C GLY A 258 -22.38 4.04 37.58
N THR A 259 -22.21 4.62 38.76
CA THR A 259 -22.62 6.02 39.00
C THR A 259 -21.38 6.90 39.03
N TYR A 260 -21.34 7.88 38.13
CA TYR A 260 -20.21 8.79 37.96
C TYR A 260 -20.59 10.21 38.36
N THR A 261 -19.61 10.96 38.87
CA THR A 261 -19.79 12.37 39.27
C THR A 261 -19.01 13.27 38.33
N ILE A 262 -19.71 13.95 37.43
CA ILE A 262 -19.16 14.93 36.50
C ILE A 262 -18.81 16.19 37.29
N SER A 263 -17.63 16.78 37.04
CA SER A 263 -17.26 18.07 37.64
C SER A 263 -16.96 19.10 36.56
N LEU A 264 -17.39 20.34 36.77
CA LEU A 264 -17.09 21.49 35.93
C LEU A 264 -16.49 22.61 36.80
N THR A 265 -15.37 23.16 36.35
CA THR A 265 -14.89 24.48 36.77
C THR A 265 -15.05 25.45 35.61
N ALA A 266 -15.89 26.47 35.79
CA ALA A 266 -16.19 27.50 34.79
C ALA A 266 -15.58 28.84 35.22
N GLN A 267 -15.08 29.63 34.27
CA GLN A 267 -14.52 30.96 34.53
C GLN A 267 -15.02 32.01 33.53
N ASN A 268 -15.15 33.24 34.03
CA ASN A 268 -15.23 34.47 33.23
C ASN A 268 -13.93 35.24 33.44
N THR A 269 -13.01 35.12 32.47
CA THR A 269 -11.69 35.76 32.53
C THR A 269 -11.78 37.29 32.49
N GLY A 270 -12.85 37.85 31.94
CA GLY A 270 -13.07 39.31 31.89
C GLY A 270 -13.42 39.93 33.24
N SER A 271 -14.13 39.22 34.12
CA SER A 271 -14.43 39.68 35.48
C SER A 271 -13.54 39.05 36.56
N GLY A 272 -12.70 38.09 36.21
CA GLY A 272 -11.89 37.31 37.16
C GLY A 272 -12.71 36.36 38.04
N CYS A 273 -13.95 36.06 37.65
CA CYS A 273 -14.84 35.19 38.44
C CYS A 273 -14.72 33.74 38.00
N SER A 274 -14.66 32.82 38.97
CA SER A 274 -14.67 31.39 38.74
C SER A 274 -15.66 30.70 39.68
N GLY A 275 -16.15 29.54 39.26
CA GLY A 275 -17.07 28.72 40.03
C GLY A 275 -16.90 27.26 39.66
N ASN A 276 -17.19 26.37 40.60
CA ASN A 276 -17.20 24.94 40.38
C ASN A 276 -18.58 24.35 40.70
N THR A 277 -18.92 23.25 40.06
CA THR A 277 -20.14 22.49 40.33
C THR A 277 -19.93 21.02 39.93
N THR A 278 -20.77 20.14 40.48
CA THR A 278 -20.78 18.71 40.14
C THR A 278 -22.19 18.22 39.84
N GLN A 279 -22.32 17.14 39.07
CA GLN A 279 -23.58 16.49 38.74
C GLN A 279 -23.38 14.97 38.63
N GLN A 280 -24.28 14.16 39.18
CA GLN A 280 -24.24 12.71 39.04
C GLN A 280 -24.96 12.23 37.78
N ILE A 281 -24.41 11.18 37.18
CA ILE A 281 -25.00 10.40 36.09
C ILE A 281 -24.88 8.90 36.40
N THR A 282 -25.95 8.13 36.18
CA THR A 282 -25.95 6.67 36.35
C THR A 282 -25.93 5.97 34.99
N ILE A 283 -24.91 5.15 34.76
CA ILE A 283 -24.71 4.34 33.57
C ILE A 283 -25.23 2.93 33.84
N LEU A 284 -26.22 2.53 33.05
CA LEU A 284 -26.89 1.24 33.16
C LEU A 284 -26.20 0.21 32.26
N PRO A 285 -26.08 -1.06 32.69
CA PRO A 285 -25.45 -2.10 31.88
C PRO A 285 -26.29 -2.41 30.64
N SER A 286 -25.61 -2.66 29.52
CA SER A 286 -26.25 -3.09 28.28
C SER A 286 -26.53 -4.61 28.31
N PRO A 287 -27.72 -5.07 27.88
CA PRO A 287 -27.99 -6.52 27.83
C PRO A 287 -27.09 -7.18 26.78
N VAL A 288 -26.69 -8.43 26.99
CA VAL A 288 -25.89 -9.20 26.00
C VAL A 288 -26.82 -10.20 25.31
N PRO A 289 -27.23 -9.97 24.05
CA PRO A 289 -27.99 -10.96 23.30
C PRO A 289 -27.13 -12.18 22.96
N ALA A 290 -27.75 -13.34 22.83
CA ALA A 290 -27.12 -14.58 22.40
C ALA A 290 -28.09 -15.39 21.51
N PHE A 291 -27.56 -16.09 20.52
CA PHE A 291 -28.34 -16.97 19.63
C PHE A 291 -27.48 -18.07 19.00
N THR A 292 -28.13 -19.12 18.51
CA THR A 292 -27.52 -20.18 17.67
C THR A 292 -28.32 -20.40 16.39
N ALA A 293 -27.72 -21.01 15.37
CA ALA A 293 -28.38 -21.40 14.13
C ALA A 293 -27.97 -22.80 13.67
N VAL A 294 -28.88 -23.53 13.03
CA VAL A 294 -28.60 -24.83 12.41
C VAL A 294 -29.42 -25.00 11.12
N PRO A 295 -28.83 -25.49 10.02
CA PRO A 295 -27.39 -25.67 9.77
C PRO A 295 -26.69 -24.33 9.48
N THR A 296 -25.39 -24.23 9.74
CA THR A 296 -24.57 -23.03 9.46
C THR A 296 -23.81 -23.11 8.13
N THR A 297 -23.72 -24.31 7.53
CA THR A 297 -23.07 -24.55 6.23
C THR A 297 -24.00 -25.30 5.29
N GLY A 298 -23.83 -25.14 3.97
CA GLY A 298 -24.65 -25.81 2.96
C GLY A 298 -24.59 -25.13 1.59
N CYS A 299 -25.65 -25.23 0.81
CA CYS A 299 -25.83 -24.53 -0.47
C CYS A 299 -27.26 -24.00 -0.58
N ALA A 300 -27.49 -22.96 -1.36
CA ALA A 300 -28.84 -22.41 -1.52
C ALA A 300 -29.70 -23.24 -2.50
N PRO A 301 -31.03 -23.30 -2.33
CA PRO A 301 -31.80 -22.68 -1.25
C PRO A 301 -31.71 -23.48 0.08
N GLN A 302 -31.28 -22.82 1.17
CA GLN A 302 -31.13 -23.45 2.49
C GLN A 302 -32.05 -22.81 3.53
N SER A 303 -32.83 -23.64 4.20
CA SER A 303 -33.61 -23.21 5.38
C SER A 303 -32.76 -23.35 6.64
N VAL A 304 -32.60 -22.25 7.37
CA VAL A 304 -31.82 -22.15 8.61
C VAL A 304 -32.73 -21.81 9.78
N VAL A 305 -32.61 -22.56 10.88
CA VAL A 305 -33.39 -22.31 12.10
C VAL A 305 -32.54 -21.55 13.10
N PHE A 306 -33.05 -20.39 13.56
CA PHE A 306 -32.40 -19.57 14.59
C PHE A 306 -33.06 -19.77 15.95
N THR A 307 -32.25 -20.00 16.98
CA THR A 307 -32.69 -20.12 18.38
C THR A 307 -32.17 -18.95 19.20
N ASN A 308 -33.07 -18.25 19.90
CA ASN A 308 -32.70 -17.14 20.78
C ASN A 308 -32.31 -17.65 22.18
N ASN A 309 -31.09 -17.34 22.61
CA ASN A 309 -30.53 -17.72 23.91
C ASN A 309 -30.29 -16.49 24.81
N SER A 310 -30.85 -15.32 24.44
CA SER A 310 -30.64 -14.06 25.14
C SER A 310 -31.32 -14.02 26.53
N PRO A 311 -30.82 -13.19 27.47
CA PRO A 311 -31.50 -12.88 28.73
C PRO A 311 -32.89 -12.23 28.53
N ALA A 312 -33.66 -12.10 29.61
CA ALA A 312 -35.00 -11.49 29.55
C ALA A 312 -34.96 -10.04 29.01
N GLY A 313 -35.75 -9.77 27.97
CA GLY A 313 -35.85 -8.47 27.28
C GLY A 313 -37.23 -8.25 26.69
N SER A 314 -37.47 -7.06 26.12
CA SER A 314 -38.80 -6.59 25.70
C SER A 314 -38.95 -6.38 24.18
N ASN A 315 -37.84 -6.25 23.45
CA ASN A 315 -37.83 -6.11 22.00
C ASN A 315 -36.64 -6.88 21.43
N PHE A 316 -36.84 -7.61 20.32
CA PHE A 316 -35.82 -8.42 19.65
C PHE A 316 -35.93 -8.19 18.15
N VAL A 317 -34.86 -7.71 17.54
CA VAL A 317 -34.76 -7.40 16.11
C VAL A 317 -33.63 -8.24 15.54
N TRP A 318 -33.96 -9.06 14.55
CA TRP A 318 -33.02 -9.90 13.81
C TRP A 318 -32.75 -9.29 12.45
N THR A 319 -31.50 -9.35 12.02
CA THR A 319 -31.12 -9.12 10.62
C THR A 319 -30.31 -10.32 10.14
N PHE A 320 -30.75 -10.96 9.05
CA PHE A 320 -30.20 -12.25 8.61
C PHE A 320 -29.04 -12.12 7.62
N GLY A 321 -28.64 -10.90 7.25
CA GLY A 321 -27.50 -10.63 6.37
C GLY A 321 -27.82 -10.64 4.87
N ASP A 322 -29.03 -11.07 4.48
CA ASP A 322 -29.54 -11.08 3.10
C ASP A 322 -30.47 -9.88 2.81
N GLY A 323 -30.51 -8.90 3.72
CA GLY A 323 -31.41 -7.74 3.66
C GLY A 323 -32.77 -7.96 4.34
N SER A 324 -33.10 -9.18 4.76
CA SER A 324 -34.33 -9.46 5.50
C SER A 324 -34.15 -9.23 7.01
N THR A 325 -35.26 -8.89 7.67
CA THR A 325 -35.29 -8.62 9.12
C THR A 325 -36.52 -9.25 9.77
N PHE A 326 -36.44 -9.53 11.06
CA PHE A 326 -37.56 -10.06 11.85
C PHE A 326 -37.67 -9.38 13.21
N ASN A 327 -38.89 -9.01 13.60
CA ASN A 327 -39.18 -8.43 14.91
C ASN A 327 -39.93 -9.45 15.77
N GLY A 328 -39.29 -9.92 16.84
CA GLY A 328 -39.86 -10.90 17.75
C GLY A 328 -38.79 -11.79 18.39
N GLN A 329 -39.15 -12.41 19.51
CA GLN A 329 -38.21 -13.20 20.31
C GLN A 329 -37.66 -14.42 19.55
N ASN A 330 -38.54 -15.17 18.87
CA ASN A 330 -38.18 -16.38 18.13
C ASN A 330 -38.58 -16.22 16.66
N PRO A 331 -37.62 -16.07 15.73
CA PRO A 331 -37.92 -16.03 14.30
C PRO A 331 -38.35 -17.41 13.78
N PRO A 332 -39.19 -17.47 12.72
CA PRO A 332 -39.40 -18.69 11.97
C PRO A 332 -38.10 -19.12 11.25
N ALA A 333 -38.06 -20.35 10.74
CA ALA A 333 -36.95 -20.81 9.90
C ALA A 333 -36.80 -19.85 8.69
N HIS A 334 -35.57 -19.38 8.48
CA HIS A 334 -35.24 -18.40 7.45
C HIS A 334 -34.67 -19.09 6.22
N LEU A 335 -35.18 -18.73 5.03
CA LEU A 335 -34.77 -19.33 3.78
C LEU A 335 -33.78 -18.42 3.05
N TYR A 336 -32.53 -18.85 2.96
CA TYR A 336 -31.52 -18.21 2.13
C TYR A 336 -31.62 -18.75 0.71
N SER A 337 -32.05 -17.91 -0.23
CA SER A 337 -32.31 -18.31 -1.62
C SER A 337 -31.07 -18.27 -2.53
N ALA A 338 -29.98 -17.65 -2.07
CA ALA A 338 -28.75 -17.52 -2.83
C ALA A 338 -27.54 -18.01 -2.01
N ASN A 339 -26.49 -18.41 -2.71
CA ASN A 339 -25.21 -18.74 -2.10
C ASN A 339 -24.49 -17.47 -1.65
N GLY A 340 -23.74 -17.56 -0.57
CA GLY A 340 -23.05 -16.42 0.04
C GLY A 340 -22.78 -16.63 1.52
N ASN A 341 -22.02 -15.68 2.08
CA ASN A 341 -21.75 -15.60 3.51
C ASN A 341 -22.67 -14.54 4.11
N TYR A 342 -23.45 -14.93 5.10
CA TYR A 342 -24.45 -14.07 5.71
C TYR A 342 -24.10 -13.76 7.17
N ASN A 343 -24.03 -12.46 7.48
CA ASN A 343 -23.86 -11.95 8.83
C ASN A 343 -25.21 -11.92 9.53
N VAL A 344 -25.31 -12.57 10.68
CA VAL A 344 -26.56 -12.57 11.46
C VAL A 344 -26.38 -11.71 12.69
N THR A 345 -27.30 -10.77 12.89
CA THR A 345 -27.29 -9.85 14.01
C THR A 345 -28.61 -9.94 14.77
N LEU A 346 -28.51 -10.02 16.10
CA LEU A 346 -29.63 -9.88 17.03
C LEU A 346 -29.42 -8.63 17.88
N THR A 347 -30.38 -7.71 17.81
CA THR A 347 -30.47 -6.55 18.68
C THR A 347 -31.62 -6.73 19.66
N MET A 348 -31.38 -6.55 20.96
CA MET A 348 -32.41 -6.64 21.99
C MET A 348 -32.49 -5.39 22.88
N THR A 349 -33.68 -5.08 23.40
CA THR A 349 -33.88 -4.06 24.44
C THR A 349 -34.13 -4.73 25.79
N GLY A 350 -33.25 -4.49 26.75
CA GLY A 350 -33.34 -5.01 28.11
C GLY A 350 -34.43 -4.32 28.93
N ALA A 351 -34.74 -4.86 30.11
CA ALA A 351 -35.78 -4.32 31.01
C ALA A 351 -35.51 -2.87 31.47
N ASN A 352 -34.25 -2.44 31.45
CA ASN A 352 -33.81 -1.10 31.85
C ASN A 352 -33.84 -0.08 30.70
N GLY A 353 -34.35 -0.46 29.52
CA GLY A 353 -34.42 0.41 28.33
C GLY A 353 -33.13 0.48 27.50
N CYS A 354 -32.02 -0.09 27.96
CA CYS A 354 -30.77 -0.17 27.20
C CYS A 354 -30.83 -1.27 26.13
N THR A 355 -30.21 -0.99 24.99
CA THR A 355 -30.14 -1.90 23.85
C THR A 355 -28.78 -2.57 23.77
N GLY A 356 -28.76 -3.87 23.52
CA GLY A 356 -27.56 -4.63 23.21
C GLY A 356 -27.65 -5.28 21.84
N THR A 357 -26.51 -5.44 21.19
CA THR A 357 -26.41 -6.07 19.87
C THR A 357 -25.33 -7.14 19.89
N PHE A 358 -25.62 -8.29 19.31
CA PHE A 358 -24.68 -9.38 19.09
C PHE A 358 -24.70 -9.77 17.62
N SER A 359 -23.55 -9.68 16.96
CA SER A 359 -23.37 -9.99 15.54
C SER A 359 -22.39 -11.14 15.39
N GLN A 360 -22.76 -12.15 14.63
CA GLN A 360 -21.84 -13.19 14.18
C GLN A 360 -21.58 -13.01 12.67
N ASN A 361 -20.33 -12.72 12.33
CA ASN A 361 -19.90 -12.49 10.96
C ASN A 361 -19.72 -13.81 10.22
N SER A 362 -20.15 -13.88 8.96
CA SER A 362 -20.13 -15.08 8.11
C SER A 362 -20.72 -16.32 8.78
N TYR A 363 -21.74 -16.12 9.62
CA TYR A 363 -22.26 -17.18 10.48
C TYR A 363 -22.99 -18.27 9.70
N ILE A 364 -23.66 -17.89 8.61
CA ILE A 364 -24.22 -18.83 7.63
C ILE A 364 -23.37 -18.74 6.36
N SER A 365 -22.79 -19.85 5.94
CA SER A 365 -21.94 -19.95 4.75
C SER A 365 -22.53 -20.96 3.77
N LEU A 366 -23.04 -20.46 2.64
CA LEU A 366 -23.66 -21.28 1.61
C LEU A 366 -22.81 -21.26 0.35
N THR A 367 -22.13 -22.35 0.00
CA THR A 367 -21.28 -22.46 -1.18
C THR A 367 -21.83 -23.52 -2.16
N PRO A 368 -21.87 -23.24 -3.48
CA PRO A 368 -22.25 -24.25 -4.46
C PRO A 368 -21.09 -25.24 -4.66
N PRO A 369 -21.36 -26.47 -5.12
CA PRO A 369 -20.31 -27.37 -5.57
C PRO A 369 -19.68 -26.84 -6.86
N ASP A 370 -18.37 -27.00 -7.00
CA ASP A 370 -17.60 -26.53 -8.16
C ASP A 370 -17.52 -27.64 -9.20
N ALA A 371 -18.30 -27.51 -10.27
CA ALA A 371 -18.25 -28.43 -11.40
C ALA A 371 -17.10 -28.03 -12.31
N SER A 372 -16.25 -28.99 -12.71
CA SER A 372 -15.15 -28.74 -13.64
C SER A 372 -14.70 -30.04 -14.29
N PHE A 373 -14.18 -29.94 -15.52
CA PHE A 373 -13.64 -31.08 -16.27
C PHE A 373 -12.58 -30.65 -17.29
N VAL A 374 -11.82 -31.64 -17.79
CA VAL A 374 -10.82 -31.49 -18.86
C VAL A 374 -10.94 -32.60 -19.89
N ALA A 375 -10.47 -32.34 -21.11
CA ALA A 375 -10.27 -33.31 -22.18
C ALA A 375 -8.76 -33.52 -22.46
N ASP A 376 -8.38 -34.71 -22.93
CA ASP A 376 -7.01 -35.05 -23.34
C ASP A 376 -6.61 -34.44 -24.69
N VAL A 377 -7.56 -34.30 -25.62
CA VAL A 377 -7.40 -33.61 -26.91
C VAL A 377 -8.65 -32.78 -27.24
N THR A 378 -8.46 -31.61 -27.87
CA THR A 378 -9.54 -30.67 -28.19
C THR A 378 -9.71 -30.39 -29.68
N GLU A 379 -8.72 -30.72 -30.51
CA GLU A 379 -8.77 -30.56 -31.97
C GLU A 379 -8.11 -31.74 -32.71
N GLY A 380 -8.55 -32.03 -33.94
CA GLY A 380 -7.96 -33.09 -34.76
C GLY A 380 -8.84 -33.62 -35.89
N CYS A 381 -8.39 -34.68 -36.55
CA CYS A 381 -9.11 -35.30 -37.67
C CYS A 381 -10.24 -36.24 -37.21
N ASP A 382 -11.33 -36.26 -37.97
CA ASP A 382 -12.42 -37.23 -37.85
C ASP A 382 -11.93 -38.69 -38.08
N PRO A 383 -12.31 -39.67 -37.23
CA PRO A 383 -13.01 -39.48 -35.95
C PRO A 383 -12.02 -39.13 -34.83
N LEU A 384 -12.34 -38.09 -34.05
CA LEU A 384 -11.51 -37.68 -32.92
C LEU A 384 -11.95 -38.42 -31.64
N SER A 385 -11.09 -39.28 -31.10
CA SER A 385 -11.29 -39.92 -29.80
C SER A 385 -10.87 -38.99 -28.67
N VAL A 386 -11.77 -38.72 -27.74
CA VAL A 386 -11.58 -37.79 -26.61
C VAL A 386 -11.93 -38.48 -25.29
N GLN A 387 -11.03 -38.42 -24.31
CA GLN A 387 -11.27 -38.87 -22.93
C GLN A 387 -11.49 -37.66 -22.02
N PHE A 388 -12.66 -37.59 -21.39
CA PHE A 388 -12.99 -36.56 -20.41
C PHE A 388 -12.67 -37.02 -18.98
N THR A 389 -12.17 -36.11 -18.16
CA THR A 389 -11.92 -36.32 -16.72
C THR A 389 -12.57 -35.21 -15.92
N SER A 390 -13.41 -35.56 -14.94
CA SER A 390 -13.95 -34.58 -13.98
C SER A 390 -12.85 -34.15 -13.02
N THR A 391 -12.73 -32.83 -12.82
CA THR A 391 -11.88 -32.17 -11.81
C THR A 391 -12.72 -31.45 -10.75
N SER A 392 -14.02 -31.76 -10.71
CA SER A 392 -14.99 -31.13 -9.82
C SER A 392 -14.66 -31.28 -8.34
N THR A 393 -14.92 -30.24 -7.54
CA THR A 393 -14.68 -30.26 -6.08
C THR A 393 -15.91 -29.84 -5.29
N SER A 394 -16.11 -30.42 -4.11
CA SER A 394 -17.20 -30.03 -3.21
C SER A 394 -16.89 -30.35 -1.75
N SER A 395 -17.42 -29.54 -0.84
CA SER A 395 -17.42 -29.80 0.61
C SER A 395 -18.42 -30.87 1.05
N ASN A 396 -19.41 -31.18 0.21
CA ASN A 396 -20.34 -32.29 0.41
C ASN A 396 -20.03 -33.37 -0.64
N PRO A 397 -20.06 -34.67 -0.28
CA PRO A 397 -19.78 -35.74 -1.23
C PRO A 397 -20.62 -35.60 -2.51
N ILE A 398 -19.98 -35.63 -3.68
CA ILE A 398 -20.66 -35.65 -4.98
C ILE A 398 -21.22 -37.06 -5.18
N VAL A 399 -22.51 -37.16 -5.52
CA VAL A 399 -23.21 -38.44 -5.68
C VAL A 399 -23.75 -38.65 -7.11
N SER A 400 -23.65 -37.64 -7.97
CA SER A 400 -24.11 -37.71 -9.36
C SER A 400 -23.28 -36.81 -10.27
N TRP A 401 -22.96 -37.31 -11.46
CA TRP A 401 -22.31 -36.60 -12.56
C TRP A 401 -23.11 -36.89 -13.83
N VAL A 402 -23.55 -35.84 -14.53
CA VAL A 402 -24.32 -35.91 -15.76
C VAL A 402 -23.59 -35.10 -16.82
N TRP A 403 -23.06 -35.79 -17.82
CA TRP A 403 -22.33 -35.22 -18.94
C TRP A 403 -23.25 -35.02 -20.13
N THR A 404 -23.06 -33.93 -20.87
CA THR A 404 -23.61 -33.75 -22.22
C THR A 404 -22.47 -33.41 -23.17
N PHE A 405 -22.29 -34.18 -24.24
CA PHE A 405 -21.14 -34.03 -25.14
C PHE A 405 -21.41 -33.08 -26.33
N GLY A 406 -22.57 -32.42 -26.38
CA GLY A 406 -22.90 -31.46 -27.45
C GLY A 406 -23.33 -32.10 -28.77
N ASP A 407 -23.07 -33.38 -28.98
CA ASP A 407 -23.53 -34.18 -30.13
C ASP A 407 -24.92 -34.83 -29.92
N GLY A 408 -25.59 -34.46 -28.82
CA GLY A 408 -26.87 -35.02 -28.40
C GLY A 408 -26.78 -36.27 -27.52
N THR A 409 -25.57 -36.77 -27.24
CA THR A 409 -25.35 -37.88 -26.31
C THR A 409 -25.05 -37.37 -24.89
N THR A 410 -25.35 -38.22 -23.90
CA THR A 410 -25.17 -37.91 -22.48
C THR A 410 -24.63 -39.11 -21.73
N PHE A 411 -23.89 -38.90 -20.65
CA PHE A 411 -23.38 -39.97 -19.79
C PHE A 411 -23.64 -39.67 -18.31
N ASN A 412 -23.96 -40.71 -17.52
CA ASN A 412 -24.12 -40.60 -16.08
C ASN A 412 -23.02 -41.39 -15.37
N GLY A 413 -22.18 -40.71 -14.59
CA GLY A 413 -21.05 -41.30 -13.87
C GLY A 413 -19.83 -40.38 -13.87
N GLU A 414 -18.96 -40.55 -12.88
CA GLU A 414 -17.77 -39.70 -12.69
C GLU A 414 -16.76 -39.83 -13.82
N THR A 415 -16.57 -41.05 -14.34
CA THR A 415 -15.62 -41.37 -15.40
C THR A 415 -16.35 -41.76 -16.69
N PRO A 416 -16.60 -40.80 -17.61
CA PRO A 416 -17.18 -41.11 -18.91
C PRO A 416 -16.21 -41.97 -19.74
N PRO A 417 -16.73 -42.91 -20.57
CA PRO A 417 -15.89 -43.64 -21.52
C PRO A 417 -15.35 -42.69 -22.60
N VAL A 418 -14.30 -43.13 -23.32
CA VAL A 418 -13.77 -42.41 -24.50
C VAL A 418 -14.92 -42.13 -25.47
N HIS A 419 -15.09 -40.85 -25.80
CA HIS A 419 -16.11 -40.36 -26.72
C HIS A 419 -15.51 -40.07 -28.09
N ASN A 420 -16.18 -40.49 -29.17
CA ASN A 420 -15.68 -40.28 -30.52
C ASN A 420 -16.53 -39.21 -31.23
N TYR A 421 -15.90 -38.11 -31.60
CA TYR A 421 -16.55 -37.02 -32.29
C TYR A 421 -16.37 -37.13 -33.81
N PRO A 422 -17.46 -37.08 -34.60
CA PRO A 422 -17.37 -36.86 -36.04
C PRO A 422 -17.06 -35.40 -36.34
N VAL A 423 -16.78 -35.09 -37.61
CA VAL A 423 -16.53 -33.71 -38.08
C VAL A 423 -17.60 -32.74 -37.55
N GLY A 424 -17.17 -31.67 -36.87
CA GLY A 424 -18.08 -30.79 -36.15
C GLY A 424 -17.41 -29.90 -35.11
N VAL A 425 -18.24 -29.12 -34.40
CA VAL A 425 -17.89 -28.30 -33.24
C VAL A 425 -18.90 -28.61 -32.14
N TYR A 426 -18.42 -28.88 -30.93
CA TYR A 426 -19.26 -29.43 -29.86
C TYR A 426 -19.08 -28.69 -28.53
N ASP A 427 -20.21 -28.35 -27.90
CA ASP A 427 -20.28 -27.80 -26.56
C ASP A 427 -20.36 -28.95 -25.54
N VAL A 428 -19.44 -29.01 -24.59
CA VAL A 428 -19.43 -30.07 -23.56
C VAL A 428 -19.89 -29.47 -22.23
N SER A 429 -20.79 -30.16 -21.53
CA SER A 429 -21.22 -29.76 -20.19
C SER A 429 -21.15 -30.91 -19.19
N LEU A 430 -20.88 -30.55 -17.93
CA LEU A 430 -20.92 -31.44 -16.78
C LEU A 430 -21.82 -30.82 -15.71
N VAL A 431 -22.83 -31.57 -15.28
CA VAL A 431 -23.69 -31.25 -14.15
C VAL A 431 -23.40 -32.23 -13.02
N ILE A 432 -22.99 -31.74 -11.85
CA ILE A 432 -22.77 -32.56 -10.65
C ILE A 432 -23.86 -32.32 -9.61
N THR A 433 -24.19 -33.33 -8.82
CA THR A 433 -25.09 -33.19 -7.67
C THR A 433 -24.46 -33.79 -6.41
N THR A 434 -24.47 -33.05 -5.30
CA THR A 434 -23.98 -33.52 -4.00
C THR A 434 -25.03 -34.32 -3.23
N GLN A 435 -24.60 -35.05 -2.21
CA GLN A 435 -25.48 -35.81 -1.31
C GLN A 435 -26.54 -34.93 -0.62
N SER A 436 -26.22 -33.65 -0.39
CA SER A 436 -27.12 -32.64 0.17
C SER A 436 -28.09 -32.05 -0.87
N GLY A 437 -28.01 -32.47 -2.14
CA GLY A 437 -28.89 -32.02 -3.23
C GLY A 437 -28.43 -30.74 -3.94
N CYS A 438 -27.19 -30.28 -3.70
CA CYS A 438 -26.63 -29.11 -4.36
C CYS A 438 -26.22 -29.46 -5.79
N VAL A 439 -26.53 -28.59 -6.76
CA VAL A 439 -26.18 -28.81 -8.17
C VAL A 439 -25.11 -27.82 -8.61
N GLY A 440 -24.05 -28.32 -9.23
CA GLY A 440 -23.01 -27.53 -9.90
C GLY A 440 -23.06 -27.81 -11.40
N THR A 441 -22.72 -26.82 -12.24
CA THR A 441 -22.71 -26.99 -13.69
C THR A 441 -21.55 -26.23 -14.31
N ASP A 442 -20.84 -26.89 -15.22
CA ASP A 442 -19.82 -26.29 -16.07
C ASP A 442 -20.14 -26.58 -17.54
N THR A 443 -19.89 -25.64 -18.43
CA THR A 443 -20.17 -25.75 -19.87
C THR A 443 -19.11 -25.02 -20.67
N LEU A 444 -18.35 -25.77 -21.48
CA LEU A 444 -17.34 -25.25 -22.39
C LEU A 444 -17.89 -25.25 -23.82
N VAL A 445 -18.01 -24.06 -24.41
CA VAL A 445 -18.58 -23.82 -25.75
C VAL A 445 -17.52 -24.02 -26.83
N GLU A 446 -17.88 -24.69 -27.93
CA GLU A 446 -17.02 -25.05 -29.06
C GLU A 446 -15.71 -25.74 -28.62
N TYR A 447 -15.78 -26.51 -27.52
CA TYR A 447 -14.62 -27.05 -26.82
C TYR A 447 -13.91 -28.15 -27.61
N ILE A 448 -14.66 -28.97 -28.35
CA ILE A 448 -14.10 -29.98 -29.25
C ILE A 448 -14.33 -29.57 -30.71
N GLN A 449 -13.26 -29.49 -31.49
CA GLN A 449 -13.29 -29.14 -32.91
C GLN A 449 -12.72 -30.28 -33.74
N VAL A 450 -13.51 -30.85 -34.64
CA VAL A 450 -13.08 -31.99 -35.47
C VAL A 450 -13.15 -31.60 -36.92
N GLY A 451 -12.02 -31.70 -37.62
CA GLY A 451 -11.88 -31.45 -39.05
C GLY A 451 -11.86 -32.73 -39.88
N HIS A 452 -12.16 -32.60 -41.17
CA HIS A 452 -11.99 -33.66 -42.15
C HIS A 452 -11.60 -33.05 -43.50
N ILE A 453 -10.47 -33.47 -44.07
CA ILE A 453 -10.02 -33.08 -45.40
C ILE A 453 -10.20 -34.28 -46.32
N ASP A 454 -11.05 -34.17 -47.34
CA ASP A 454 -11.36 -35.29 -48.23
C ASP A 454 -10.21 -35.58 -49.21
N ALA A 455 -9.54 -34.54 -49.68
CA ALA A 455 -8.34 -34.63 -50.52
C ALA A 455 -7.60 -33.29 -50.57
N VAL A 456 -6.27 -33.32 -50.46
CA VAL A 456 -5.41 -32.19 -50.84
C VAL A 456 -4.97 -32.37 -52.29
N ASN A 457 -5.17 -31.34 -53.11
CA ASN A 457 -4.75 -31.35 -54.51
C ASN A 457 -4.53 -29.94 -55.05
N PHE A 458 -3.74 -29.84 -56.11
CA PHE A 458 -3.59 -28.60 -56.87
C PHE A 458 -3.31 -28.85 -58.35
N SER A 459 -3.56 -27.85 -59.19
CA SER A 459 -3.15 -27.84 -60.59
C SER A 459 -2.19 -26.71 -60.88
N ILE A 460 -1.40 -26.91 -61.94
CA ILE A 460 -0.41 -25.97 -62.45
C ILE A 460 -0.75 -25.75 -63.92
N ASP A 461 -0.99 -24.50 -64.31
CA ASP A 461 -1.56 -24.23 -65.63
C ASP A 461 -0.53 -24.02 -66.75
N GLN A 462 0.75 -23.76 -66.44
CA GLN A 462 1.77 -23.38 -67.45
C GLN A 462 3.18 -23.92 -67.18
N SER A 463 3.47 -25.16 -67.63
CA SER A 463 4.82 -25.75 -67.65
C SER A 463 4.99 -26.72 -68.84
N PRO A 464 6.15 -26.76 -69.55
CA PRO A 464 7.40 -26.04 -69.28
C PRO A 464 7.43 -24.62 -69.86
N GLU A 465 7.75 -23.63 -69.03
CA GLU A 465 7.69 -22.21 -69.38
C GLU A 465 9.07 -21.53 -69.25
N CYS A 466 9.24 -20.37 -69.85
CA CYS A 466 10.50 -19.62 -69.78
C CYS A 466 10.68 -18.98 -68.38
N ALA A 467 11.92 -18.80 -67.92
CA ALA A 467 12.20 -18.11 -66.67
C ALA A 467 11.56 -16.71 -66.60
N LYS A 468 11.24 -16.24 -65.39
CA LYS A 468 10.54 -14.96 -65.10
C LYS A 468 9.10 -14.83 -65.66
N THR A 469 8.53 -15.86 -66.25
CA THR A 469 7.10 -15.91 -66.55
C THR A 469 6.31 -16.34 -65.31
N SER A 470 5.10 -15.80 -65.14
CA SER A 470 4.23 -16.14 -64.00
C SER A 470 3.51 -17.45 -64.28
N ILE A 471 3.54 -18.37 -63.33
CA ILE A 471 2.83 -19.65 -63.33
C ILE A 471 1.75 -19.60 -62.27
N ASP A 472 0.52 -19.93 -62.65
CA ASP A 472 -0.63 -19.94 -61.74
C ASP A 472 -0.79 -21.32 -61.10
N PHE A 473 -0.97 -21.32 -59.78
CA PHE A 473 -1.27 -22.50 -58.97
C PHE A 473 -2.70 -22.39 -58.46
N THR A 474 -3.51 -23.40 -58.76
CA THR A 474 -4.90 -23.45 -58.30
C THR A 474 -5.05 -24.56 -57.25
N ASN A 475 -5.46 -24.20 -56.04
CA ASN A 475 -5.88 -25.15 -55.02
C ASN A 475 -7.15 -25.88 -55.50
N LEU A 476 -7.06 -27.20 -55.53
CA LEU A 476 -8.15 -28.12 -55.87
C LEU A 476 -8.53 -29.02 -54.69
N SER A 477 -8.09 -28.66 -53.48
CA SER A 477 -8.38 -29.42 -52.27
C SER A 477 -9.88 -29.44 -51.99
N VAL A 478 -10.38 -30.59 -51.57
CA VAL A 478 -11.81 -30.84 -51.36
C VAL A 478 -12.06 -30.99 -49.86
N ILE A 479 -12.95 -30.15 -49.34
CA ILE A 479 -13.51 -30.24 -47.99
C ILE A 479 -15.03 -30.18 -48.14
N LEU A 480 -15.70 -31.33 -48.01
CA LEU A 480 -17.14 -31.47 -48.16
C LEU A 480 -17.90 -31.15 -46.86
N ALA A 481 -17.20 -31.18 -45.72
CA ALA A 481 -17.77 -30.79 -44.44
C ALA A 481 -18.20 -29.32 -44.47
N PRO A 482 -19.41 -28.94 -44.00
CA PRO A 482 -19.80 -27.54 -43.90
C PRO A 482 -18.85 -26.76 -42.99
N HIS A 483 -18.26 -25.69 -43.51
CA HIS A 483 -17.31 -24.83 -42.78
C HIS A 483 -17.42 -23.39 -43.25
N ASP A 484 -17.00 -22.45 -42.40
CA ASP A 484 -16.65 -21.11 -42.86
C ASP A 484 -15.28 -21.16 -43.59
N PRO A 485 -15.13 -20.52 -44.76
CA PRO A 485 -13.85 -20.51 -45.48
C PRO A 485 -12.65 -20.02 -44.65
N THR A 486 -12.87 -19.22 -43.60
CA THR A 486 -11.81 -18.73 -42.71
C THR A 486 -11.25 -19.80 -41.77
N GLU A 487 -11.91 -20.95 -41.64
CA GLU A 487 -11.47 -22.10 -40.84
C GLU A 487 -10.40 -22.95 -41.55
N VAL A 488 -10.12 -22.67 -42.83
CA VAL A 488 -9.16 -23.41 -43.66
C VAL A 488 -7.96 -22.52 -43.95
N THR A 489 -6.76 -23.07 -43.74
CA THR A 489 -5.50 -22.35 -44.02
C THR A 489 -4.61 -23.14 -44.96
N TYR A 490 -3.84 -22.41 -45.78
CA TYR A 490 -3.00 -22.94 -46.86
C TYR A 490 -1.54 -22.51 -46.67
N ALA A 491 -0.61 -23.40 -46.99
CA ALA A 491 0.81 -23.08 -47.08
C ALA A 491 1.43 -23.74 -48.32
N TRP A 492 2.09 -22.92 -49.14
CA TRP A 492 2.76 -23.29 -50.38
C TRP A 492 4.27 -23.12 -50.28
N ASP A 493 5.02 -24.06 -50.85
CA ASP A 493 6.47 -23.99 -51.09
C ASP A 493 6.74 -24.35 -52.56
N PHE A 494 7.45 -23.48 -53.28
CA PHE A 494 7.70 -23.59 -54.72
C PHE A 494 9.05 -24.24 -55.09
N GLY A 495 9.87 -24.60 -54.10
CA GLY A 495 11.10 -25.38 -54.28
C GLY A 495 12.36 -24.58 -54.65
N ASP A 496 12.25 -23.29 -54.96
CA ASP A 496 13.39 -22.36 -55.19
C ASP A 496 13.63 -21.40 -54.00
N GLY A 497 12.95 -21.65 -52.88
CA GLY A 497 12.94 -20.82 -51.68
C GLY A 497 11.77 -19.82 -51.61
N GLY A 498 10.92 -19.74 -52.64
CA GLY A 498 9.67 -18.98 -52.61
C GLY A 498 8.54 -19.71 -51.85
N THR A 499 7.70 -18.96 -51.13
CA THR A 499 6.52 -19.49 -50.41
C THR A 499 5.29 -18.59 -50.59
N ALA A 500 4.10 -19.13 -50.34
CA ALA A 500 2.84 -18.38 -50.30
C ALA A 500 1.83 -18.97 -49.30
N SER A 501 0.89 -18.16 -48.81
CA SER A 501 -0.20 -18.60 -47.91
C SER A 501 -1.61 -18.34 -48.46
N THR A 502 -1.69 -17.71 -49.64
CA THR A 502 -2.96 -17.50 -50.34
C THR A 502 -3.43 -18.81 -50.94
N GLU A 503 -4.75 -19.00 -51.00
CA GLU A 503 -5.35 -20.23 -51.56
C GLU A 503 -4.90 -20.51 -53.01
N ASN A 504 -4.90 -19.52 -53.90
CA ASN A 504 -4.52 -19.67 -55.31
C ASN A 504 -3.41 -18.66 -55.70
N PRO A 505 -2.13 -18.99 -55.49
CA PRO A 505 -1.02 -18.07 -55.77
C PRO A 505 -0.56 -18.12 -57.24
N SER A 506 -0.02 -16.99 -57.71
CA SER A 506 0.76 -16.91 -58.96
C SER A 506 2.23 -16.69 -58.62
N TYR A 507 3.15 -17.46 -59.20
CA TYR A 507 4.58 -17.39 -58.90
C TYR A 507 5.46 -17.48 -60.16
N SER A 508 6.53 -16.70 -60.21
CA SER A 508 7.53 -16.73 -61.29
C SER A 508 8.88 -17.13 -60.72
N TYR A 509 9.70 -17.83 -61.53
CA TYR A 509 11.04 -18.29 -61.15
C TYR A 509 12.13 -17.40 -61.77
N PRO A 510 12.68 -16.40 -61.05
CA PRO A 510 13.58 -15.39 -61.63
C PRO A 510 15.07 -15.73 -61.50
N ASN A 511 15.43 -16.70 -60.65
CA ASN A 511 16.80 -16.87 -60.18
C ASN A 511 17.50 -18.11 -60.73
N ASP A 512 16.75 -19.16 -61.08
CA ASP A 512 17.30 -20.43 -61.54
C ASP A 512 16.36 -21.12 -62.53
N THR A 513 16.89 -22.10 -63.26
CA THR A 513 16.19 -22.85 -64.31
C THR A 513 16.34 -24.36 -64.06
N GLY A 514 15.40 -25.17 -64.53
CA GLY A 514 15.38 -26.61 -64.24
C GLY A 514 14.06 -27.06 -63.62
N TYR A 515 14.06 -28.24 -62.99
CA TYR A 515 12.88 -28.81 -62.33
C TYR A 515 12.79 -28.36 -60.86
N PHE A 516 11.58 -28.01 -60.43
CA PHE A 516 11.27 -27.66 -59.04
C PHE A 516 10.14 -28.55 -58.48
N ASP A 517 10.28 -28.95 -57.22
CA ASP A 517 9.25 -29.65 -56.45
C ASP A 517 8.30 -28.61 -55.82
N VAL A 518 6.99 -28.86 -55.83
CA VAL A 518 5.99 -27.94 -55.25
C VAL A 518 5.17 -28.64 -54.18
N GLN A 519 4.99 -28.01 -53.03
CA GLN A 519 4.26 -28.53 -51.87
C GLN A 519 3.07 -27.63 -51.50
N LEU A 520 1.94 -28.26 -51.16
CA LEU A 520 0.75 -27.63 -50.56
C LEU A 520 0.39 -28.35 -49.25
N ILE A 521 0.21 -27.59 -48.18
CA ILE A 521 -0.30 -28.05 -46.88
C ILE A 521 -1.65 -27.35 -46.63
N VAL A 522 -2.67 -28.13 -46.25
CA VAL A 522 -4.00 -27.65 -45.89
C VAL A 522 -4.31 -28.03 -44.45
N ASN A 523 -4.84 -27.09 -43.67
CA ASN A 523 -5.28 -27.33 -42.29
C ASN A 523 -6.74 -26.90 -42.13
N PHE A 524 -7.58 -27.80 -41.62
CA PHE A 524 -8.98 -27.56 -41.28
C PHE A 524 -9.27 -28.12 -39.87
N ARG A 525 -9.58 -27.25 -38.90
CA ARG A 525 -9.89 -27.59 -37.49
C ARG A 525 -8.88 -28.56 -36.82
N GLY A 526 -7.59 -28.29 -37.01
CA GLY A 526 -6.51 -29.13 -36.46
C GLY A 526 -6.23 -30.41 -37.23
N CYS A 527 -6.98 -30.69 -38.31
CA CYS A 527 -6.66 -31.77 -39.25
C CYS A 527 -5.75 -31.23 -40.37
N LEU A 528 -4.49 -31.66 -40.39
CA LEU A 528 -3.52 -31.29 -41.41
C LEU A 528 -3.34 -32.39 -42.44
N ASP A 529 -3.34 -32.02 -43.72
CA ASP A 529 -2.98 -32.91 -44.82
C ASP A 529 -2.07 -32.19 -45.82
N THR A 530 -1.25 -32.94 -46.56
CA THR A 530 -0.14 -32.40 -47.36
C THR A 530 0.01 -33.14 -48.67
N LEU A 531 0.25 -32.39 -49.75
CA LEU A 531 0.64 -32.93 -51.05
C LEU A 531 1.96 -32.31 -51.51
N ILE A 532 2.92 -33.15 -51.90
CA ILE A 532 4.15 -32.74 -52.60
C ILE A 532 4.10 -33.34 -54.00
N GLN A 533 4.20 -32.50 -55.02
CA GLN A 533 4.37 -32.93 -56.41
C GLN A 533 5.84 -32.74 -56.83
N PRO A 534 6.63 -33.83 -56.95
CA PRO A 534 8.04 -33.73 -57.34
C PRO A 534 8.17 -33.41 -58.82
N ASN A 535 9.18 -32.59 -59.18
CA ASN A 535 9.44 -32.05 -60.51
C ASN A 535 8.18 -31.43 -61.13
N ALA A 536 7.38 -30.74 -60.32
CA ALA A 536 6.08 -30.19 -60.68
C ALA A 536 6.18 -29.15 -61.81
N VAL A 537 7.25 -28.35 -61.80
CA VAL A 537 7.48 -27.28 -62.77
C VAL A 537 8.86 -27.44 -63.39
N TYR A 538 8.96 -27.29 -64.72
CA TYR A 538 10.22 -27.13 -65.44
C TYR A 538 10.35 -25.73 -66.05
N ILE A 539 11.42 -25.03 -65.72
CA ILE A 539 11.72 -23.67 -66.17
C ILE A 539 12.88 -23.68 -67.18
N LYS A 540 12.67 -23.09 -68.36
CA LYS A 540 13.63 -23.04 -69.46
C LYS A 540 14.52 -21.79 -69.38
N ALA A 541 15.80 -21.95 -69.68
CA ALA A 541 16.76 -20.88 -69.97
C ALA A 541 16.39 -20.13 -71.28
N PRO A 542 16.76 -18.85 -71.47
CA PRO A 542 17.77 -18.10 -70.74
C PRO A 542 17.22 -17.19 -69.63
N ILE A 543 18.09 -16.77 -68.72
CA ILE A 543 17.90 -15.63 -67.81
C ILE A 543 18.93 -14.57 -68.17
N SER A 544 18.49 -13.48 -68.80
CA SER A 544 19.32 -12.30 -69.05
C SER A 544 19.59 -11.58 -67.72
N ARG A 545 20.84 -11.14 -67.53
CA ARG A 545 21.31 -10.36 -66.37
C ARG A 545 22.67 -9.73 -66.67
N PHE A 546 22.77 -8.40 -66.56
CA PHE A 546 24.05 -7.69 -66.69
C PHE A 546 24.14 -6.44 -65.80
N GLN A 547 25.36 -5.89 -65.67
CA GLN A 547 25.62 -4.68 -64.89
C GLN A 547 26.56 -3.70 -65.61
N PRO A 548 26.15 -2.44 -65.88
CA PRO A 548 27.05 -1.37 -66.30
C PRO A 548 28.08 -0.99 -65.23
N ALA A 549 29.31 -0.68 -65.65
CA ALA A 549 30.39 -0.24 -64.75
C ALA A 549 30.06 1.09 -64.04
N GLN A 550 29.34 1.99 -64.71
CA GLN A 550 28.77 3.21 -64.14
C GLN A 550 27.44 3.53 -64.83
N THR A 551 26.49 4.08 -64.06
CA THR A 551 25.14 4.43 -64.55
C THR A 551 24.94 5.95 -64.74
N LEU A 552 25.88 6.78 -64.26
CA LEU A 552 25.82 8.24 -64.40
C LEU A 552 27.18 8.82 -64.79
N TYR A 553 27.21 9.59 -65.86
CA TYR A 553 28.39 10.31 -66.35
C TYR A 553 28.11 11.82 -66.37
N CYS A 554 28.88 12.57 -65.59
CA CYS A 554 28.60 13.97 -65.28
C CYS A 554 29.63 14.94 -65.81
N ASN A 555 29.14 16.01 -66.44
CA ASN A 555 29.95 17.08 -67.03
C ASN A 555 31.19 16.56 -67.79
N PRO A 556 31.07 15.52 -68.65
CA PRO A 556 32.20 14.94 -69.35
C PRO A 556 32.97 16.01 -70.13
N ALA A 557 34.30 15.98 -70.02
CA ALA A 557 35.18 16.99 -70.60
C ALA A 557 35.16 17.02 -72.15
N SER A 558 34.82 15.90 -72.78
CA SER A 558 34.61 15.78 -74.22
C SER A 558 33.79 14.53 -74.58
N PHE A 559 33.19 14.51 -75.78
CA PHE A 559 32.55 13.32 -76.35
C PHE A 559 33.47 12.60 -77.35
N PRO A 560 33.33 11.27 -77.54
CA PRO A 560 32.33 10.39 -76.91
C PRO A 560 32.73 9.85 -75.52
N VAL A 561 31.75 9.43 -74.73
CA VAL A 561 31.92 8.78 -73.40
C VAL A 561 31.84 7.26 -73.55
N ASN A 562 32.85 6.52 -73.07
CA ASN A 562 32.89 5.05 -73.12
C ASN A 562 32.22 4.42 -71.88
N VAL A 563 31.34 3.44 -72.11
CA VAL A 563 30.54 2.76 -71.09
C VAL A 563 30.75 1.25 -71.21
N VAL A 564 31.27 0.62 -70.15
CA VAL A 564 31.53 -0.83 -70.08
C VAL A 564 30.37 -1.53 -69.35
N VAL A 565 29.96 -2.71 -69.82
CA VAL A 565 28.91 -3.55 -69.21
C VAL A 565 29.43 -4.98 -69.00
N ASN A 566 29.23 -5.52 -67.80
CA ASN A 566 29.64 -6.87 -67.40
C ASN A 566 28.44 -7.83 -67.45
N ASP A 567 28.54 -8.93 -68.19
CA ASP A 567 27.48 -9.94 -68.29
C ASP A 567 27.50 -10.94 -67.11
N GLN A 568 26.32 -11.39 -66.70
CA GLN A 568 26.10 -12.39 -65.64
C GLN A 568 24.94 -13.33 -65.96
N SER A 569 24.61 -13.49 -67.23
CA SER A 569 23.41 -14.17 -67.69
C SER A 569 23.54 -15.69 -67.60
N ILE A 570 22.41 -16.40 -67.50
CA ILE A 570 22.34 -17.87 -67.64
C ILE A 570 21.75 -18.15 -69.01
N ILE A 571 22.58 -18.55 -69.96
CA ILE A 571 22.17 -18.69 -71.38
C ILE A 571 21.50 -20.05 -71.64
N GLY A 572 21.93 -21.10 -70.94
CA GLY A 572 21.50 -22.49 -71.15
C GLY A 572 22.63 -23.48 -70.89
N ALA A 573 22.49 -24.72 -71.37
CA ALA A 573 23.54 -25.73 -71.30
C ALA A 573 24.36 -25.74 -72.59
N ILE A 574 25.70 -25.71 -72.54
CA ILE A 574 26.53 -25.81 -73.76
C ILE A 574 26.38 -27.23 -74.36
N PRO A 575 26.10 -27.39 -75.69
CA PRO A 575 26.08 -26.38 -76.76
C PRO A 575 24.66 -26.01 -77.24
N ASP A 576 23.88 -25.30 -76.44
CA ASP A 576 22.61 -24.68 -76.85
C ASP A 576 22.88 -23.52 -77.84
N ASP A 577 22.24 -23.53 -79.01
CA ASP A 577 22.28 -22.44 -80.01
C ASP A 577 21.59 -21.19 -79.46
N ALA A 578 22.38 -20.17 -79.12
CA ALA A 578 21.91 -18.91 -78.54
C ALA A 578 22.53 -17.67 -79.20
N ASP A 579 21.82 -16.54 -79.09
CA ASP A 579 22.21 -15.23 -79.64
C ASP A 579 21.98 -14.14 -78.60
N MET A 580 22.96 -13.26 -78.40
CA MET A 580 22.88 -12.16 -77.43
C MET A 580 23.05 -10.81 -78.12
N ILE A 581 21.97 -10.04 -78.11
CA ILE A 581 21.87 -8.72 -78.73
C ILE A 581 21.93 -7.64 -77.65
N TRP A 582 22.95 -6.80 -77.71
CA TRP A 582 23.05 -5.57 -76.93
C TRP A 582 22.54 -4.38 -77.74
N ARG A 583 21.42 -3.79 -77.33
CA ARG A 583 20.90 -2.53 -77.88
C ARG A 583 21.28 -1.39 -76.95
N TRP A 584 22.09 -0.45 -77.43
CA TRP A 584 22.69 0.59 -76.59
C TRP A 584 21.77 1.79 -76.32
N GLY A 585 20.58 1.84 -76.93
CA GLY A 585 19.62 2.92 -76.68
C GLY A 585 19.93 4.24 -77.39
N ASP A 586 21.01 4.32 -78.16
CA ASP A 586 21.32 5.43 -79.09
C ASP A 586 20.99 5.10 -80.55
N GLY A 587 20.33 3.96 -80.79
CA GLY A 587 19.99 3.43 -82.11
C GLY A 587 21.03 2.44 -82.67
N THR A 588 22.12 2.18 -81.96
CA THR A 588 23.12 1.17 -82.35
C THR A 588 22.96 -0.14 -81.55
N GLN A 589 23.49 -1.25 -82.09
CA GLN A 589 23.47 -2.54 -81.42
C GLN A 589 24.75 -3.36 -81.69
N THR A 590 25.12 -4.23 -80.77
CA THR A 590 26.19 -5.23 -80.88
C THR A 590 25.58 -6.62 -80.73
N ASN A 591 26.01 -7.59 -81.54
CA ASN A 591 25.51 -8.96 -81.46
C ASN A 591 26.64 -9.96 -81.22
N PHE A 592 26.40 -10.94 -80.36
CA PHE A 592 27.29 -12.06 -80.08
C PHE A 592 26.57 -13.36 -80.42
N ASP A 593 27.19 -14.19 -81.26
CA ASP A 593 26.67 -15.50 -81.65
C ASP A 593 27.44 -16.64 -80.96
N ASP A 594 26.92 -17.86 -81.12
CA ASP A 594 27.29 -19.06 -80.37
C ASP A 594 28.81 -19.30 -80.14
N PRO A 595 29.72 -19.09 -81.13
CA PRO A 595 31.17 -19.23 -80.94
C PRO A 595 31.78 -18.28 -79.91
N ASP A 596 31.16 -17.12 -79.67
CA ASP A 596 31.68 -16.09 -78.75
C ASP A 596 31.36 -16.41 -77.27
N PHE A 597 30.46 -17.38 -77.00
CA PHE A 597 30.15 -17.83 -75.63
C PHE A 597 31.09 -18.93 -75.12
N ASP A 598 31.98 -19.44 -75.96
CA ASP A 598 33.08 -20.35 -75.57
C ASP A 598 34.32 -19.59 -75.07
N ASP A 599 34.34 -18.26 -75.19
CA ASP A 599 35.43 -17.39 -74.75
C ASP A 599 35.35 -17.04 -73.25
N LEU A 600 36.50 -16.71 -72.64
CA LEU A 600 36.65 -16.46 -71.20
C LEU A 600 35.79 -15.31 -70.62
N ASP A 601 35.31 -14.40 -71.46
CA ASP A 601 34.60 -13.16 -71.04
C ASP A 601 33.06 -13.25 -71.17
N LEU A 602 32.54 -14.38 -71.71
CA LEU A 602 31.10 -14.76 -71.74
C LEU A 602 30.11 -13.64 -72.12
N GLY A 603 30.52 -12.65 -72.93
CA GLY A 603 29.62 -11.60 -73.45
C GLY A 603 29.71 -10.19 -72.82
N THR A 604 30.64 -9.96 -71.90
CA THR A 604 30.99 -8.62 -71.39
C THR A 604 31.53 -7.72 -72.52
N THR A 605 31.13 -6.44 -72.57
CA THR A 605 31.50 -5.53 -73.68
C THR A 605 31.40 -4.03 -73.32
N SER A 606 31.62 -3.11 -74.27
CA SER A 606 31.52 -1.65 -74.06
C SER A 606 31.04 -0.85 -75.28
N HIS A 607 30.49 0.35 -75.07
CA HIS A 607 29.98 1.25 -76.12
C HIS A 607 30.31 2.73 -75.88
N ASN A 608 30.37 3.52 -76.97
CA ASN A 608 30.74 4.95 -76.94
C ASN A 608 29.54 5.85 -77.30
N TYR A 609 29.12 6.74 -76.38
CA TYR A 609 28.00 7.68 -76.61
C TYR A 609 28.49 9.08 -76.96
N GLY A 610 27.93 9.68 -78.01
CA GLY A 610 28.38 10.96 -78.58
C GLY A 610 27.63 12.22 -78.11
N ALA A 611 26.59 12.10 -77.28
CA ALA A 611 25.78 13.24 -76.84
C ALA A 611 25.29 13.06 -75.39
N TYR A 612 24.81 14.16 -74.79
CA TYR A 612 24.09 14.11 -73.52
C TYR A 612 22.71 13.48 -73.73
N GLY A 613 22.26 12.68 -72.77
CA GLY A 613 20.99 12.00 -72.86
C GLY A 613 20.81 10.95 -71.78
N THR A 614 19.69 10.24 -71.88
CA THR A 614 19.40 9.05 -71.09
C THR A 614 19.25 7.89 -72.05
N TYR A 615 20.11 6.90 -71.88
CA TYR A 615 20.22 5.75 -72.79
C TYR A 615 19.80 4.50 -72.03
N THR A 616 18.87 3.74 -72.61
CA THR A 616 18.44 2.46 -72.05
C THR A 616 19.17 1.35 -72.80
N ILE A 617 20.16 0.76 -72.14
CA ILE A 617 20.87 -0.42 -72.63
C ILE A 617 19.95 -1.61 -72.42
N THR A 618 19.65 -2.34 -73.48
CA THR A 618 18.85 -3.58 -73.43
C THR A 618 19.74 -4.73 -73.89
N GLN A 619 19.92 -5.73 -73.03
CA GLN A 619 20.45 -7.02 -73.43
C GLN A 619 19.26 -7.94 -73.71
N VAL A 620 19.26 -8.58 -74.87
CA VAL A 620 18.27 -9.58 -75.26
C VAL A 620 19.03 -10.86 -75.55
N ILE A 621 18.66 -11.95 -74.86
CA ILE A 621 19.25 -13.27 -75.10
C ILE A 621 18.14 -14.15 -75.64
N HIS A 622 18.35 -14.65 -76.84
CA HIS A 622 17.48 -15.61 -77.49
C HIS A 622 18.17 -16.96 -77.52
N ASN A 623 17.61 -17.95 -76.81
CA ASN A 623 18.08 -19.34 -76.91
C ASN A 623 17.18 -20.07 -77.91
N TYR A 624 17.68 -20.31 -79.12
CA TYR A 624 16.94 -20.96 -80.20
C TYR A 624 16.67 -22.45 -79.90
N THR A 625 17.45 -23.06 -79.01
CA THR A 625 17.29 -24.46 -78.59
C THR A 625 16.06 -24.64 -77.69
N THR A 626 15.86 -23.75 -76.72
CA THR A 626 14.68 -23.77 -75.83
C THR A 626 13.48 -23.02 -76.40
N GLY A 627 13.72 -22.12 -77.37
CA GLY A 627 12.73 -21.21 -77.96
C GLY A 627 12.36 -20.02 -77.05
N CYS A 628 13.10 -19.83 -75.96
CA CYS A 628 12.86 -18.77 -74.98
C CYS A 628 13.75 -17.56 -75.26
N GLU A 629 13.18 -16.38 -75.04
CA GLU A 629 13.90 -15.11 -75.06
C GLU A 629 13.71 -14.43 -73.70
N ASP A 630 14.79 -13.95 -73.13
CA ASP A 630 14.73 -13.07 -71.97
C ASP A 630 15.53 -11.80 -72.26
N SER A 631 15.09 -10.69 -71.67
CA SER A 631 15.77 -9.42 -71.84
C SER A 631 15.87 -8.67 -70.52
N THR A 632 17.01 -8.04 -70.32
CA THR A 632 17.25 -7.13 -69.19
C THR A 632 17.58 -5.76 -69.73
N THR A 633 17.10 -4.73 -69.05
CA THR A 633 17.43 -3.34 -69.37
C THR A 633 18.14 -2.67 -68.22
N ALA A 634 19.16 -1.87 -68.51
CA ALA A 634 19.78 -0.95 -67.57
C ALA A 634 19.85 0.46 -68.18
N VAL A 635 19.48 1.47 -67.39
CA VAL A 635 19.51 2.87 -67.83
C VAL A 635 20.82 3.52 -67.41
N ILE A 636 21.44 4.26 -68.33
CA ILE A 636 22.55 5.15 -68.03
C ILE A 636 22.19 6.60 -68.38
N HIS A 637 22.77 7.55 -67.66
CA HIS A 637 22.58 8.98 -67.89
C HIS A 637 23.92 9.65 -68.20
N ILE A 638 23.97 10.44 -69.26
CA ILE A 638 25.11 11.30 -69.59
C ILE A 638 24.58 12.74 -69.59
N SER A 639 24.98 13.55 -68.63
CA SER A 639 24.33 14.83 -68.38
C SER A 639 25.33 15.98 -68.20
N GLN A 640 24.86 17.19 -68.50
CA GLN A 640 25.54 18.44 -68.16
C GLN A 640 24.68 19.31 -67.26
N THR A 641 25.28 19.85 -66.21
CA THR A 641 24.70 20.87 -65.33
C THR A 641 25.68 22.03 -65.24
N ILE A 642 25.19 23.26 -65.26
CA ILE A 642 25.98 24.49 -65.10
C ILE A 642 25.31 25.38 -64.06
N ALA A 643 26.01 25.71 -62.97
CA ALA A 643 25.47 26.53 -61.88
C ALA A 643 25.61 28.05 -62.13
N SER A 644 24.63 28.85 -61.69
CA SER A 644 24.65 30.32 -61.76
C SER A 644 23.61 30.97 -60.82
N PHE A 645 23.86 32.18 -60.29
CA PHE A 645 22.92 32.90 -59.40
C PHE A 645 23.16 34.42 -59.22
N THR A 646 22.21 35.10 -58.55
CA THR A 646 22.26 36.52 -58.10
C THR A 646 21.79 36.70 -56.65
N ILE A 647 22.10 37.84 -56.00
CA ILE A 647 21.73 38.16 -54.59
C ILE A 647 21.06 39.53 -54.45
N SER A 648 20.23 39.74 -53.42
CA SER A 648 19.45 40.97 -53.22
C SER A 648 20.24 42.17 -52.69
N ASN A 649 21.21 41.93 -51.81
CA ASN A 649 22.04 42.95 -51.17
C ASN A 649 23.47 42.42 -51.08
N ASP A 650 24.43 43.28 -51.32
CA ASP A 650 25.86 42.99 -51.20
C ASP A 650 26.42 43.28 -49.79
N SER A 651 25.60 43.86 -48.89
CA SER A 651 25.91 44.05 -47.45
C SER A 651 24.66 44.01 -46.56
N ILE A 652 24.77 43.38 -45.38
CA ILE A 652 23.72 43.25 -44.35
C ILE A 652 24.32 43.35 -42.94
N CYS A 653 23.56 43.75 -41.90
CA CYS A 653 24.03 43.55 -40.52
C CYS A 653 24.06 42.04 -40.23
N GLU A 654 24.98 41.61 -39.36
CA GLU A 654 24.96 40.28 -38.75
C GLU A 654 23.53 39.92 -38.29
N ASN A 655 23.11 38.69 -38.56
CA ASN A 655 21.76 38.13 -38.32
C ASN A 655 20.60 38.78 -39.11
N SER A 656 20.85 39.69 -40.05
CA SER A 656 19.82 40.18 -40.97
C SER A 656 19.70 39.28 -42.21
N ALA A 657 18.48 39.11 -42.75
CA ALA A 657 18.24 38.20 -43.87
C ALA A 657 18.51 38.85 -45.24
N MET A 658 19.18 38.10 -46.14
CA MET A 658 19.35 38.38 -47.56
C MET A 658 18.71 37.27 -48.42
N THR A 659 18.26 37.57 -49.64
CA THR A 659 17.65 36.58 -50.55
C THR A 659 18.54 36.27 -51.75
N MET A 660 18.59 35.01 -52.17
CA MET A 660 19.39 34.51 -53.30
C MET A 660 18.49 33.92 -54.39
N LEU A 661 18.82 34.14 -55.66
CA LEU A 661 18.03 33.69 -56.82
C LEU A 661 18.91 32.93 -57.81
N SER A 662 18.62 31.64 -58.04
CA SER A 662 19.36 30.80 -58.99
C SER A 662 18.96 31.05 -60.45
N THR A 663 19.95 31.05 -61.34
CA THR A 663 19.84 31.13 -62.80
C THR A 663 20.55 29.97 -63.51
N SER A 664 20.78 28.85 -62.81
CA SER A 664 21.47 27.66 -63.31
C SER A 664 20.75 26.99 -64.50
N THR A 665 21.49 26.31 -65.38
CA THR A 665 20.96 25.53 -66.53
C THR A 665 21.43 24.07 -66.51
N SER A 666 20.59 23.12 -66.92
CA SER A 666 20.96 21.70 -67.01
C SER A 666 20.27 21.02 -68.19
N THR A 667 20.90 19.98 -68.75
CA THR A 667 20.33 19.15 -69.82
C THR A 667 19.24 18.21 -69.32
N HIS A 668 19.25 17.90 -68.02
CA HIS A 668 18.18 17.17 -67.34
C HIS A 668 17.52 18.07 -66.28
N PRO A 669 16.24 17.88 -65.95
CA PRO A 669 15.55 18.73 -64.98
C PRO A 669 16.31 18.84 -63.65
N PHE A 670 16.36 20.03 -63.06
CA PHE A 670 17.02 20.22 -61.78
C PHE A 670 16.36 19.38 -60.67
N GLY A 671 17.18 18.81 -59.79
CA GLY A 671 16.74 18.02 -58.65
C GLY A 671 16.86 18.84 -57.37
N THR A 672 18.08 19.28 -57.05
CA THR A 672 18.38 20.00 -55.82
C THR A 672 19.29 21.21 -56.07
N TYR A 673 19.16 22.19 -55.18
CA TYR A 673 20.03 23.35 -55.09
C TYR A 673 20.58 23.39 -53.66
N SER A 674 21.89 23.46 -53.53
CA SER A 674 22.60 23.55 -52.26
C SER A 674 23.50 24.77 -52.28
N TRP A 675 23.44 25.58 -51.24
CA TRP A 675 24.13 26.85 -51.13
C TRP A 675 25.09 26.78 -49.96
N ASP A 676 26.38 26.66 -50.19
CA ASP A 676 27.39 26.89 -49.16
C ASP A 676 27.56 28.39 -48.97
N MET A 677 27.27 28.87 -47.76
CA MET A 677 27.31 30.28 -47.44
C MET A 677 28.74 30.78 -47.14
N GLY A 678 29.76 29.93 -47.23
CA GLY A 678 31.16 30.30 -47.02
C GLY A 678 31.57 30.44 -45.55
N ASN A 679 30.66 30.14 -44.64
CA ASN A 679 30.87 30.05 -43.19
C ASN A 679 30.74 28.60 -42.68
N GLY A 680 30.75 27.62 -43.59
CA GLY A 680 30.59 26.19 -43.27
C GLY A 680 29.14 25.74 -43.13
N GLN A 681 28.16 26.63 -43.33
CA GLN A 681 26.74 26.28 -43.36
C GLN A 681 26.25 26.14 -44.80
N THR A 682 25.43 25.11 -45.04
CA THR A 682 24.76 24.91 -46.33
C THR A 682 23.25 25.07 -46.21
N VAL A 683 22.62 25.70 -47.20
CA VAL A 683 21.17 25.91 -47.27
C VAL A 683 20.64 25.24 -48.53
N SER A 684 19.49 24.58 -48.45
CA SER A 684 18.87 23.95 -49.61
C SER A 684 17.66 24.72 -50.13
N GLY A 685 17.38 24.58 -51.43
CA GLY A 685 16.23 25.21 -52.09
C GLY A 685 16.65 26.12 -53.24
N GLN A 686 15.77 26.31 -54.22
CA GLN A 686 16.13 27.03 -55.46
C GLN A 686 16.44 28.51 -55.21
N ASN A 687 15.68 29.18 -54.35
CA ASN A 687 15.82 30.62 -54.07
C ASN A 687 15.66 30.91 -52.56
N PRO A 688 16.63 30.52 -51.71
CA PRO A 688 16.49 30.64 -50.26
C PRO A 688 16.83 32.05 -49.74
N SER A 689 16.37 32.35 -48.53
CA SER A 689 16.83 33.48 -47.72
C SER A 689 17.80 33.03 -46.64
N TYR A 690 18.85 33.79 -46.37
CA TYR A 690 19.87 33.45 -45.37
C TYR A 690 20.35 34.68 -44.58
N SER A 691 20.74 34.48 -43.34
CA SER A 691 21.31 35.52 -42.47
C SER A 691 22.62 35.03 -41.87
N TYR A 692 23.66 35.87 -41.88
CA TYR A 692 24.97 35.48 -41.40
C TYR A 692 25.09 35.65 -39.89
N PRO A 693 25.40 34.57 -39.15
CA PRO A 693 25.50 34.62 -37.70
C PRO A 693 26.75 35.33 -37.20
N ASN A 694 27.78 35.48 -38.05
CA ASN A 694 29.02 36.16 -37.74
C ASN A 694 29.27 37.27 -38.76
N SER A 695 29.85 38.37 -38.30
CA SER A 695 30.37 39.41 -39.19
C SER A 695 31.58 38.94 -39.99
N GLY A 696 31.78 39.52 -41.17
CA GLY A 696 32.89 39.17 -42.05
C GLY A 696 32.52 39.22 -43.53
N THR A 697 33.52 38.92 -44.36
CA THR A 697 33.35 38.79 -45.81
C THR A 697 33.26 37.32 -46.19
N PHE A 698 32.16 36.92 -46.80
CA PHE A 698 31.88 35.54 -47.14
C PHE A 698 31.80 35.33 -48.66
N THR A 699 32.11 34.10 -49.07
CA THR A 699 31.98 33.62 -50.45
C THR A 699 30.83 32.63 -50.50
N ILE A 700 29.78 32.95 -51.24
CA ILE A 700 28.62 32.06 -51.40
C ILE A 700 28.90 31.15 -52.60
N THR A 701 28.73 29.83 -52.44
CA THR A 701 28.84 28.83 -53.50
C THR A 701 27.48 28.15 -53.69
N LEU A 702 26.90 28.24 -54.89
CA LEU A 702 25.74 27.44 -55.29
C LEU A 702 26.20 26.18 -56.01
N THR A 703 25.88 25.02 -55.43
CA THR A 703 25.90 23.70 -56.07
C THR A 703 24.49 23.39 -56.59
N ALA A 704 24.32 23.37 -57.91
CA ALA A 704 23.06 22.97 -58.53
C ALA A 704 23.20 21.55 -59.08
N THR A 705 22.34 20.64 -58.61
CA THR A 705 22.35 19.23 -58.97
C THR A 705 21.05 18.87 -59.68
N ASN A 706 21.14 18.18 -60.81
CA ASN A 706 19.95 17.73 -61.52
C ASN A 706 19.39 16.41 -61.00
N ASN A 707 18.20 16.04 -61.49
CA ASN A 707 17.45 14.89 -61.00
C ASN A 707 18.10 13.52 -61.29
N VAL A 708 19.07 13.47 -62.21
CA VAL A 708 19.87 12.27 -62.47
C VAL A 708 21.15 12.24 -61.63
N GLY A 709 21.37 13.22 -60.75
CA GLY A 709 22.48 13.27 -59.80
C GLY A 709 23.69 14.12 -60.24
N CYS A 710 23.54 14.92 -61.30
CA CYS A 710 24.64 15.67 -61.91
C CYS A 710 24.76 17.11 -61.41
N ALA A 711 25.89 17.44 -60.79
CA ALA A 711 26.11 18.69 -60.07
C ALA A 711 27.18 19.58 -60.73
N ASP A 712 27.03 20.89 -60.59
CA ASP A 712 28.06 21.91 -60.87
C ASP A 712 27.96 23.06 -59.87
N ASP A 713 29.05 23.81 -59.70
CA ASP A 713 29.21 24.83 -58.66
C ASP A 713 29.55 26.22 -59.23
N GLN A 714 28.95 27.28 -58.68
CA GLN A 714 29.28 28.68 -58.97
C GLN A 714 29.45 29.48 -57.70
N THR A 715 30.39 30.43 -57.65
CA THR A 715 30.68 31.26 -56.48
C THR A 715 30.42 32.76 -56.68
N PHE A 716 30.10 33.49 -55.59
CA PHE A 716 30.02 34.94 -55.49
C PHE A 716 30.83 35.47 -54.29
N THR A 717 31.70 36.46 -54.52
CA THR A 717 32.57 37.07 -53.49
C THR A 717 32.83 38.56 -53.81
N PRO A 718 32.84 39.49 -52.83
CA PRO A 718 32.50 39.30 -51.41
C PRO A 718 31.05 39.69 -51.09
N MET A 719 30.38 38.90 -50.25
CA MET A 719 29.20 39.34 -49.50
C MET A 719 29.66 39.78 -48.10
N THR A 720 29.28 40.97 -47.64
CA THR A 720 29.76 41.52 -46.35
C THR A 720 28.66 41.54 -45.29
N ALA A 721 28.85 40.79 -44.20
CA ALA A 721 28.04 40.92 -43.00
C ALA A 721 28.74 41.90 -42.03
N LEU A 722 28.09 43.03 -41.73
CA LEU A 722 28.60 44.07 -40.83
C LEU A 722 28.48 43.60 -39.38
N GLU A 723 29.55 43.79 -38.60
CA GLU A 723 29.57 43.54 -37.16
C GLU A 723 28.60 44.46 -36.44
N THR A 724 27.81 43.88 -35.54
CA THR A 724 26.91 44.64 -34.67
C THR A 724 27.73 45.40 -33.61
N PRO A 725 27.26 46.57 -33.14
CA PRO A 725 27.94 47.26 -32.05
C PRO A 725 27.98 46.38 -30.80
N VAL A 726 29.03 46.47 -29.98
CA VAL A 726 29.15 45.66 -28.77
C VAL A 726 28.67 46.48 -27.58
N ALA A 727 27.50 46.12 -27.05
CA ALA A 727 27.11 46.57 -25.72
C ALA A 727 28.00 45.90 -24.68
N GLN A 728 28.43 46.64 -23.67
CA GLN A 728 29.14 46.09 -22.52
C GLN A 728 28.65 46.77 -21.25
N ILE A 729 28.22 45.96 -20.30
CA ILE A 729 27.77 46.38 -18.97
C ILE A 729 28.71 45.78 -17.93
N LEU A 730 29.19 46.60 -17.00
CA LEU A 730 30.05 46.19 -15.89
C LEU A 730 29.31 46.47 -14.58
N ALA A 731 29.03 45.45 -13.79
CA ALA A 731 28.51 45.61 -12.43
C ALA A 731 29.65 45.79 -11.43
N SER A 732 29.43 46.55 -10.36
CA SER A 732 30.38 46.67 -9.24
C SER A 732 30.56 45.35 -8.49
N ASP A 733 29.47 44.60 -8.35
CA ASP A 733 29.41 43.27 -7.75
C ASP A 733 28.33 42.43 -8.44
N ASN A 734 28.50 41.11 -8.49
CA ASN A 734 27.64 40.20 -9.25
C ASN A 734 26.75 39.29 -8.38
N ALA A 735 26.98 39.25 -7.06
CA ALA A 735 26.17 38.47 -6.13
C ALA A 735 26.21 39.03 -4.70
N GLY A 736 25.10 38.88 -3.95
CA GLY A 736 25.02 39.34 -2.55
C GLY A 736 23.70 38.99 -1.85
N CYS A 737 23.57 39.37 -0.57
CA CYS A 737 22.36 39.09 0.23
C CYS A 737 21.36 40.26 0.17
N VAL A 738 20.06 39.98 0.24
CA VAL A 738 19.01 41.02 0.28
C VAL A 738 19.16 41.91 1.53
N PRO A 739 19.10 43.26 1.42
CA PRO A 739 19.10 44.08 0.21
C PRO A 739 20.50 44.34 -0.35
N PHE A 740 20.63 44.38 -1.69
CA PHE A 740 21.92 44.46 -2.39
C PHE A 740 21.97 45.62 -3.40
N LEU A 741 22.90 46.57 -3.22
CA LEU A 741 23.11 47.73 -4.09
C LEU A 741 24.21 47.43 -5.12
N VAL A 742 23.94 47.66 -6.41
CA VAL A 742 24.90 47.44 -7.49
C VAL A 742 25.00 48.67 -8.39
N THR A 743 26.23 49.08 -8.71
CA THR A 743 26.52 50.16 -9.67
C THR A 743 26.88 49.54 -11.03
N PHE A 744 26.19 49.95 -12.10
CA PHE A 744 26.40 49.49 -13.47
C PHE A 744 27.10 50.55 -14.30
N THR A 745 28.18 50.18 -15.00
CA THR A 745 28.94 51.08 -15.89
C THR A 745 28.78 50.65 -17.34
N ASN A 746 28.42 51.61 -18.22
CA ASN A 746 28.35 51.40 -19.66
C ASN A 746 29.76 51.39 -20.28
N GLY A 747 30.28 50.21 -20.63
CA GLY A 747 31.55 50.01 -21.33
C GLY A 747 31.42 49.77 -22.83
N SER A 748 30.23 50.00 -23.42
CA SER A 748 29.93 49.64 -24.81
C SER A 748 30.94 50.24 -25.80
N SER A 749 31.22 49.54 -26.89
CA SER A 749 32.24 49.94 -27.86
C SER A 749 31.80 49.68 -29.30
N VAL A 750 32.42 50.41 -30.22
CA VAL A 750 32.26 50.19 -31.65
C VAL A 750 33.10 48.96 -32.02
N ALA A 751 32.47 47.92 -32.58
CA ALA A 751 33.19 46.72 -33.01
C ALA A 751 33.44 46.78 -34.53
N GLY A 752 34.68 46.45 -34.92
CA GLY A 752 35.16 46.14 -36.28
C GLY A 752 35.10 47.22 -37.38
N ASN A 753 33.99 47.93 -37.50
CA ASN A 753 33.65 48.70 -38.71
C ASN A 753 33.77 50.23 -38.54
N GLY A 754 34.04 50.70 -37.32
CA GLY A 754 34.29 52.12 -37.02
C GLY A 754 33.06 53.04 -37.07
N VAL A 755 31.84 52.48 -37.01
CA VAL A 755 30.58 53.23 -37.02
C VAL A 755 30.27 53.75 -35.60
N PRO A 756 30.01 55.05 -35.38
CA PRO A 756 29.71 55.61 -34.05
C PRO A 756 28.42 55.06 -33.40
N LEU A 757 28.43 54.91 -32.06
CA LEU A 757 27.25 54.52 -31.25
C LEU A 757 26.37 55.75 -30.93
N GLN A 758 25.05 55.58 -30.99
CA GLN A 758 24.07 56.67 -30.87
C GLN A 758 23.22 56.64 -29.59
N SER A 759 22.83 55.46 -29.08
CA SER A 759 21.96 55.34 -27.89
C SER A 759 22.20 54.08 -27.07
N PHE A 760 21.94 54.16 -25.76
CA PHE A 760 22.10 53.05 -24.81
C PHE A 760 20.88 52.93 -23.88
N VAL A 761 20.39 51.72 -23.65
CA VAL A 761 19.22 51.45 -22.81
C VAL A 761 19.54 50.36 -21.79
N PHE A 762 19.56 50.72 -20.51
CA PHE A 762 19.60 49.79 -19.38
C PHE A 762 18.17 49.34 -19.04
N SER A 763 17.97 48.05 -18.77
CA SER A 763 16.69 47.50 -18.29
C SER A 763 16.91 46.63 -17.06
N PHE A 764 16.12 46.89 -16.01
CA PHE A 764 16.17 46.23 -14.71
C PHE A 764 14.95 45.31 -14.56
N PRO A 765 15.12 43.98 -14.54
CA PRO A 765 13.99 43.04 -14.54
C PRO A 765 13.22 42.93 -13.23
N ASP A 766 13.82 43.30 -12.09
CA ASP A 766 13.21 43.15 -10.77
C ASP A 766 12.05 44.11 -10.53
N ASP A 767 12.11 45.32 -11.09
CA ASP A 767 11.04 46.32 -11.01
C ASP A 767 10.52 46.80 -12.38
N GLY A 768 11.09 46.29 -13.47
CA GLY A 768 10.72 46.63 -14.84
C GLY A 768 11.15 48.04 -15.28
N SER A 769 12.00 48.72 -14.51
CA SER A 769 12.46 50.06 -14.84
C SER A 769 13.51 50.03 -15.97
N THR A 770 13.55 51.12 -16.75
CA THR A 770 14.55 51.30 -17.81
C THR A 770 15.24 52.66 -17.67
N GLN A 771 16.53 52.73 -17.96
CA GLN A 771 17.29 53.98 -17.96
C GLN A 771 18.07 54.16 -19.27
N ASN A 772 17.86 55.31 -19.93
CA ASN A 772 18.51 55.61 -21.20
C ASN A 772 19.72 56.53 -21.00
N THR A 773 20.83 56.23 -21.67
CA THR A 773 22.00 57.10 -21.73
C THR A 773 22.45 57.32 -23.17
N THR A 774 23.18 58.40 -23.43
CA THR A 774 23.66 58.78 -24.78
C THR A 774 25.17 58.73 -24.90
N ASN A 775 25.89 58.47 -23.81
CA ASN A 775 27.35 58.47 -23.76
C ASN A 775 27.85 57.16 -23.12
N VAL A 776 28.92 56.63 -23.71
CA VAL A 776 29.77 55.60 -23.10
C VAL A 776 30.43 56.13 -21.81
N ALA A 777 30.70 55.21 -20.87
CA ALA A 777 31.23 55.45 -19.51
C ALA A 777 30.27 56.12 -18.49
N THR A 778 28.96 56.15 -18.78
CA THR A 778 27.94 56.57 -17.80
C THR A 778 27.66 55.44 -16.79
N THR A 779 27.49 55.79 -15.51
CA THR A 779 27.13 54.85 -14.43
C THR A 779 25.66 54.98 -14.03
N VAL A 780 25.03 53.86 -13.68
CA VAL A 780 23.65 53.75 -13.20
C VAL A 780 23.63 52.89 -11.94
N ASP A 781 23.08 53.40 -10.84
CA ASP A 781 22.92 52.65 -9.58
C ASP A 781 21.53 52.01 -9.51
N HIS A 782 21.46 50.77 -9.00
CA HIS A 782 20.19 50.06 -8.75
C HIS A 782 20.26 49.19 -7.49
N THR A 783 19.21 49.22 -6.67
CA THR A 783 19.13 48.43 -5.42
C THR A 783 18.09 47.34 -5.57
N PHE A 784 18.52 46.09 -5.43
CA PHE A 784 17.64 44.94 -5.45
C PHE A 784 17.18 44.58 -4.04
N ASN A 785 15.86 44.52 -3.86
CA ASN A 785 15.22 44.32 -2.55
C ASN A 785 14.57 42.94 -2.40
N THR A 786 14.69 42.08 -3.40
CA THR A 786 14.08 40.74 -3.46
C THR A 786 15.12 39.71 -3.90
N GLU A 787 14.94 38.46 -3.46
CA GLU A 787 15.76 37.34 -3.91
C GLU A 787 15.48 37.01 -5.39
N GLY A 788 16.49 36.51 -6.10
CA GLY A 788 16.36 36.17 -7.52
C GLY A 788 17.64 36.35 -8.32
N SER A 789 17.63 35.82 -9.54
CA SER A 789 18.66 36.08 -10.56
C SER A 789 18.12 37.11 -11.53
N PHE A 790 18.69 38.30 -11.52
CA PHE A 790 18.25 39.41 -12.35
C PHE A 790 19.27 39.65 -13.47
N ALA A 791 18.82 39.44 -14.70
CA ALA A 791 19.59 39.67 -15.91
C ALA A 791 19.48 41.14 -16.33
N VAL A 792 20.29 42.01 -15.72
CA VAL A 792 20.29 43.43 -16.10
C VAL A 792 20.88 43.56 -17.50
N SER A 793 20.10 44.12 -18.43
CA SER A 793 20.48 44.18 -19.84
C SER A 793 20.80 45.61 -20.28
N LEU A 794 21.80 45.75 -21.13
CA LEU A 794 22.16 46.97 -21.84
C LEU A 794 22.12 46.72 -23.35
N VAL A 795 21.40 47.55 -24.10
CA VAL A 795 21.41 47.53 -25.57
C VAL A 795 22.03 48.81 -26.10
N ALA A 796 22.94 48.70 -27.07
CA ALA A 796 23.57 49.80 -27.79
C ALA A 796 23.10 49.81 -29.26
N THR A 797 22.91 50.98 -29.85
CA THR A 797 22.51 51.11 -31.27
C THR A 797 23.47 52.04 -32.00
N ASP A 798 23.90 51.67 -33.21
CA ASP A 798 24.77 52.47 -34.07
C ASP A 798 24.01 53.39 -35.04
N GLU A 799 24.74 54.24 -35.76
CA GLU A 799 24.17 55.22 -36.71
C GLU A 799 23.52 54.60 -37.97
N PHE A 800 23.86 53.36 -38.33
CA PHE A 800 23.23 52.64 -39.46
C PHE A 800 22.04 51.77 -39.03
N GLY A 801 21.69 51.79 -37.75
CA GLY A 801 20.55 51.07 -37.19
C GLY A 801 20.83 49.59 -36.87
N CYS A 802 22.09 49.14 -36.89
CA CYS A 802 22.43 47.83 -36.35
C CYS A 802 22.35 47.92 -34.82
N VAL A 803 21.55 47.04 -34.22
CA VAL A 803 21.32 46.98 -32.77
C VAL A 803 22.22 45.90 -32.19
N SER A 804 22.91 46.20 -31.10
CA SER A 804 23.73 45.22 -30.39
C SER A 804 22.86 44.08 -29.85
N ALA A 805 23.45 42.91 -29.68
CA ALA A 805 22.89 41.96 -28.73
C ALA A 805 22.76 42.63 -27.34
N PRO A 806 21.71 42.33 -26.55
CA PRO A 806 21.63 42.82 -25.18
C PRO A 806 22.82 42.28 -24.38
N ALA A 807 23.68 43.18 -23.90
CA ALA A 807 24.73 42.81 -22.96
C ALA A 807 24.08 42.66 -21.59
N THR A 808 24.03 41.43 -21.10
CA THR A 808 23.47 41.14 -19.79
C THR A 808 24.57 40.90 -18.78
N THR A 809 24.46 41.49 -17.60
CA THR A 809 25.18 41.03 -16.42
C THR A 809 24.17 40.41 -15.46
N GLN A 810 24.48 39.21 -14.97
CA GLN A 810 23.64 38.56 -13.96
C GLN A 810 23.99 39.13 -12.59
N ILE A 811 22.96 39.52 -11.86
CA ILE A 811 23.02 39.81 -10.43
C ILE A 811 22.25 38.72 -9.71
N VAL A 812 22.96 37.93 -8.90
CA VAL A 812 22.39 36.80 -8.17
C VAL A 812 22.22 37.18 -6.71
N ILE A 813 20.99 37.17 -6.23
CA ILE A 813 20.66 37.57 -4.86
C ILE A 813 20.08 36.39 -4.13
N THR A 814 20.74 36.00 -3.04
CA THR A 814 20.47 34.75 -2.33
C THR A 814 20.10 34.98 -0.88
N LYS A 815 19.29 34.07 -0.36
CA LYS A 815 18.99 33.90 1.05
C LYS A 815 18.67 32.41 1.28
N PRO A 816 19.50 31.65 2.03
CA PRO A 816 19.14 30.28 2.37
C PRO A 816 17.98 30.29 3.36
N VAL A 817 17.23 29.20 3.39
CA VAL A 817 16.19 28.89 4.38
C VAL A 817 16.62 27.63 5.11
N ALA A 818 16.96 27.76 6.39
CA ALA A 818 17.30 26.64 7.25
C ALA A 818 16.03 25.84 7.56
N SER A 819 16.05 24.55 7.25
CA SER A 819 14.94 23.63 7.45
C SER A 819 15.47 22.25 7.70
N PHE A 820 14.91 21.54 8.68
CA PHE A 820 15.17 20.14 8.90
C PHE A 820 13.97 19.47 9.54
N THR A 821 13.86 18.17 9.33
CA THR A 821 12.85 17.31 9.95
C THR A 821 13.56 16.36 10.90
N VAL A 822 13.04 16.27 12.12
CA VAL A 822 13.46 15.30 13.14
C VAL A 822 12.20 14.92 13.91
N ASP A 823 12.14 13.69 14.40
CA ASP A 823 11.04 13.27 15.24
C ASP A 823 11.02 14.06 16.55
N ALA A 824 9.83 14.50 16.97
CA ALA A 824 9.67 15.30 18.19
C ALA A 824 10.01 14.50 19.46
N VAL A 825 9.90 13.17 19.37
CA VAL A 825 10.30 12.21 20.40
C VAL A 825 11.27 11.21 19.78
N VAL A 826 12.44 11.00 20.39
CA VAL A 826 13.45 10.02 19.96
C VAL A 826 13.74 9.05 21.10
N CYS A 827 14.21 7.83 20.80
CA CYS A 827 14.45 6.82 21.82
C CYS A 827 15.87 6.92 22.38
N ASP A 828 16.00 6.75 23.69
CA ASP A 828 17.30 6.62 24.34
C ASP A 828 18.08 5.41 23.79
N ALA A 829 19.41 5.53 23.70
CA ALA A 829 20.30 4.52 23.13
C ALA A 829 20.03 4.13 21.66
N GLU A 830 19.10 4.78 20.96
CA GLU A 830 18.83 4.56 19.54
C GLU A 830 19.36 5.71 18.67
N VAL A 831 19.75 5.34 17.44
CA VAL A 831 20.25 6.28 16.46
C VAL A 831 19.07 6.96 15.76
N PHE A 832 19.00 8.29 15.85
CA PHE A 832 18.06 9.09 15.08
C PHE A 832 18.80 9.97 14.07
N THR A 833 18.09 10.38 13.03
CA THR A 833 18.61 11.26 11.98
C THR A 833 17.73 12.49 11.84
N ALA A 834 18.31 13.67 12.04
CA ALA A 834 17.72 14.92 11.60
C ALA A 834 18.07 15.12 10.12
N THR A 835 17.06 14.98 9.25
CA THR A 835 17.22 15.13 7.81
C THR A 835 17.09 16.59 7.41
N ASN A 836 18.07 17.07 6.67
CA ASN A 836 18.15 18.44 6.25
C ASN A 836 17.25 18.70 5.04
N GLY A 837 16.30 19.62 5.20
CA GLY A 837 15.43 20.12 4.15
C GLY A 837 15.77 21.55 3.74
N SER A 838 16.94 22.06 4.12
CA SER A 838 17.32 23.44 3.90
C SER A 838 17.44 23.73 2.41
N THR A 839 16.84 24.83 1.99
CA THR A 839 16.84 25.26 0.59
C THR A 839 17.64 26.53 0.43
N GLY A 840 18.34 26.69 -0.67
CA GLY A 840 19.10 27.89 -0.98
C GLY A 840 19.80 27.76 -2.33
N SER A 841 20.54 28.79 -2.71
CA SER A 841 21.20 28.85 -4.02
C SER A 841 22.66 28.45 -3.90
N GLY A 842 23.07 27.42 -4.65
CA GLY A 842 24.43 26.86 -4.65
C GLY A 842 24.66 25.78 -3.59
N PRO A 843 25.90 25.26 -3.48
CA PRO A 843 26.23 24.31 -2.42
C PRO A 843 26.12 24.98 -1.06
N LEU A 844 25.26 24.42 -0.20
CA LEU A 844 25.05 24.88 1.16
C LEU A 844 26.04 24.19 2.10
N SER A 845 26.48 24.90 3.14
CA SER A 845 27.18 24.32 4.28
C SER A 845 26.30 24.35 5.52
N TYR A 846 26.54 23.38 6.41
CA TYR A 846 25.69 23.12 7.56
C TYR A 846 26.53 23.08 8.83
N GLU A 847 25.99 23.61 9.91
CA GLU A 847 26.55 23.48 11.26
C GLU A 847 25.42 23.05 12.19
N TRP A 848 25.53 21.85 12.74
CA TRP A 848 24.56 21.24 13.64
C TRP A 848 25.04 21.35 15.09
N PHE A 849 24.14 21.69 15.99
CA PHE A 849 24.39 21.75 17.42
C PHE A 849 23.30 21.00 18.19
N THR A 850 23.69 20.36 19.29
CA THR A 850 22.80 19.85 20.33
C THR A 850 23.06 20.65 21.60
N ASP A 851 22.04 21.25 22.20
CA ASP A 851 22.15 22.07 23.41
C ASP A 851 23.27 23.13 23.31
N ASN A 852 23.35 23.81 22.15
CA ASN A 852 24.40 24.78 21.79
C ASN A 852 25.83 24.22 21.72
N THR A 853 26.01 22.91 21.71
CA THR A 853 27.31 22.24 21.54
C THR A 853 27.45 21.77 20.09
N PRO A 854 28.53 22.13 19.37
CA PRO A 854 28.70 21.74 17.97
C PRO A 854 28.84 20.22 17.84
N GLN A 855 28.08 19.62 16.92
CA GLN A 855 28.08 18.17 16.70
C GLN A 855 28.60 17.78 15.31
N SER A 856 28.09 18.40 14.26
CA SER A 856 28.40 17.98 12.90
C SER A 856 28.34 19.12 11.89
N THR A 857 29.01 18.92 10.76
CA THR A 857 28.92 19.79 9.57
C THR A 857 28.45 19.04 8.32
N THR A 858 28.00 17.79 8.48
CA THR A 858 27.43 16.97 7.41
C THR A 858 26.05 17.49 6.99
N THR A 859 25.59 17.08 5.80
CA THR A 859 24.25 17.44 5.29
C THR A 859 23.16 17.08 6.28
N ASP A 860 23.04 15.80 6.61
CA ASP A 860 22.15 15.31 7.67
C ASP A 860 22.92 15.11 8.96
N PHE A 861 22.22 15.18 10.10
CA PHE A 861 22.81 14.97 11.42
C PHE A 861 22.27 13.67 12.02
N THR A 862 23.18 12.74 12.32
CA THR A 862 22.85 11.45 12.93
C THR A 862 23.60 11.31 14.24
N THR A 863 22.87 11.03 15.32
CA THR A 863 23.43 10.80 16.66
C THR A 863 22.50 9.89 17.48
N TRP A 864 22.91 9.59 18.71
CA TRP A 864 22.11 8.95 19.74
C TRP A 864 22.31 9.70 21.07
N PHE A 865 21.43 9.49 22.05
CA PHE A 865 21.57 9.97 23.43
C PHE A 865 21.81 8.79 24.38
N ASP A 866 22.57 9.04 25.45
CA ASP A 866 22.90 8.06 26.50
C ASP A 866 22.41 8.61 27.84
N GLU A 867 21.10 8.51 28.06
CA GLU A 867 20.48 8.99 29.29
C GLU A 867 20.68 7.98 30.43
N PRO A 868 20.87 8.43 31.68
CA PRO A 868 21.12 7.53 32.80
C PRO A 868 19.91 6.61 33.06
N SER A 869 20.18 5.31 33.23
CA SER A 869 19.22 4.19 33.31
C SER A 869 18.17 4.21 34.44
N ASN A 870 18.07 5.27 35.23
CA ASN A 870 17.05 5.41 36.28
C ASN A 870 16.64 6.88 36.49
N PRO A 871 16.02 7.53 35.51
CA PRO A 871 15.49 8.87 35.68
C PRO A 871 14.16 8.81 36.46
N ALA A 872 13.91 9.79 37.32
CA ALA A 872 12.63 9.92 38.02
C ALA A 872 11.45 10.29 37.08
N SER A 873 11.73 10.48 35.79
CA SER A 873 10.81 10.87 34.72
C SER A 873 11.08 9.99 33.48
N SER A 874 10.04 9.60 32.75
CA SER A 874 10.14 8.74 31.55
C SER A 874 10.69 9.45 30.30
N SER A 875 11.31 10.63 30.45
CA SER A 875 11.86 11.42 29.34
C SER A 875 12.81 12.56 29.76
N THR A 876 13.69 13.00 28.84
CA THR A 876 14.59 14.18 28.94
C THR A 876 14.42 15.10 27.69
N ALA A 877 14.61 16.42 27.79
CA ALA A 877 14.47 17.35 26.64
C ALA A 877 15.82 17.92 26.17
N HIS A 878 16.00 18.05 24.85
CA HIS A 878 17.19 18.60 24.19
C HIS A 878 16.81 19.55 23.05
N ASP A 879 17.70 20.50 22.71
CA ASP A 879 17.53 21.40 21.57
C ASP A 879 18.45 21.03 20.40
N ILE A 880 17.88 20.85 19.19
CA ILE A 880 18.65 20.71 17.94
C ILE A 880 18.65 22.05 17.19
N LEU A 881 19.83 22.55 16.85
CA LEU A 881 20.03 23.79 16.12
C LEU A 881 20.76 23.51 14.81
N LEU A 882 20.21 24.00 13.69
CA LEU A 882 20.84 23.99 12.37
C LEU A 882 21.15 25.41 11.91
N ILE A 883 22.40 25.68 11.56
CA ILE A 883 22.82 26.88 10.83
C ILE A 883 23.14 26.47 9.39
N THR A 884 22.47 27.09 8.43
CA THR A 884 22.73 26.86 6.99
C THR A 884 23.36 28.11 6.39
N THR A 885 24.46 27.93 5.67
CA THR A 885 25.17 29.02 4.97
C THR A 885 25.22 28.70 3.48
N ASP A 886 24.88 29.68 2.63
CA ASP A 886 25.01 29.52 1.18
C ASP A 886 26.42 29.88 0.66
N VAL A 887 26.64 29.68 -0.64
CA VAL A 887 27.92 29.97 -1.31
C VAL A 887 28.33 31.44 -1.27
N ASN A 888 27.38 32.36 -1.03
CA ASN A 888 27.60 33.80 -0.93
C ASN A 888 27.79 34.27 0.53
N GLY A 889 27.77 33.34 1.50
CA GLY A 889 27.95 33.63 2.92
C GLY A 889 26.70 34.14 3.64
N CYS A 890 25.52 34.09 3.01
CA CYS A 890 24.26 34.41 3.67
C CYS A 890 23.89 33.25 4.60
N LYS A 891 23.40 33.55 5.81
CA LYS A 891 23.08 32.55 6.85
C LYS A 891 21.61 32.58 7.24
N ASP A 892 21.07 31.41 7.54
CA ASP A 892 19.79 31.24 8.22
C ASP A 892 19.89 30.19 9.34
N THR A 893 19.02 30.27 10.34
CA THR A 893 19.14 29.48 11.57
C THR A 893 17.78 28.98 12.04
N LEU A 894 17.69 27.68 12.34
CA LEU A 894 16.49 27.02 12.86
C LEU A 894 16.82 26.22 14.13
N LEU A 895 16.04 26.42 15.19
CA LEU A 895 16.11 25.67 16.46
C LEU A 895 14.81 24.90 16.66
N THR A 896 14.93 23.59 16.92
CA THR A 896 13.79 22.69 17.16
C THR A 896 14.06 21.88 18.44
N PRO A 897 13.16 21.94 19.45
CA PRO A 897 13.26 21.10 20.64
C PRO A 897 12.82 19.65 20.35
N ILE A 898 13.49 18.68 20.95
CA ILE A 898 13.16 17.24 20.92
C ILE A 898 13.11 16.66 22.33
N THR A 899 12.38 15.56 22.50
CA THR A 899 12.28 14.83 23.77
C THR A 899 12.85 13.42 23.61
N VAL A 900 13.79 13.02 24.45
CA VAL A 900 14.31 11.64 24.51
C VAL A 900 13.41 10.84 25.44
N SER A 901 12.77 9.78 24.94
CA SER A 901 11.94 8.85 25.73
C SER A 901 12.82 7.77 26.36
N THR A 902 12.65 7.55 27.66
CA THR A 902 13.35 6.52 28.45
C THR A 902 12.30 5.61 29.12
N PRO A 903 11.64 4.70 28.36
CA PRO A 903 10.65 3.79 28.91
C PRO A 903 11.29 2.83 29.93
N VAL A 904 10.53 2.44 30.96
CA VAL A 904 10.97 1.52 32.02
C VAL A 904 9.99 0.36 32.14
N ALA A 905 10.43 -0.84 31.76
CA ALA A 905 9.65 -2.06 31.90
C ALA A 905 9.55 -2.51 33.37
N ILE A 906 8.34 -2.67 33.89
CA ILE A 906 8.09 -3.10 35.28
C ILE A 906 7.01 -4.18 35.28
N VAL A 907 7.30 -5.29 35.96
CA VAL A 907 6.44 -6.47 36.03
C VAL A 907 6.03 -6.74 37.47
N ASP A 908 4.76 -7.10 37.67
CA ASP A 908 4.24 -7.73 38.88
C ASP A 908 3.59 -9.08 38.55
N TYR A 909 3.48 -9.99 39.52
CA TYR A 909 2.94 -11.33 39.29
C TYR A 909 2.28 -11.95 40.54
N VAL A 910 1.31 -12.84 40.29
CA VAL A 910 0.65 -13.66 41.31
C VAL A 910 0.69 -15.14 40.90
N LEU A 911 1.04 -16.02 41.82
CA LEU A 911 1.13 -17.48 41.60
C LEU A 911 0.04 -18.20 42.39
N ASP A 912 -0.62 -19.18 41.78
CA ASP A 912 -1.61 -20.07 42.39
C ASP A 912 -1.54 -21.50 41.80
N GLY A 913 -2.21 -22.48 42.41
CA GLY A 913 -2.28 -23.86 41.92
C GLY A 913 -1.92 -24.93 42.95
N ALA A 914 -0.94 -25.78 42.62
CA ALA A 914 -0.56 -26.93 43.44
C ALA A 914 -0.03 -26.56 44.84
N ALA A 915 0.03 -27.56 45.73
CA ALA A 915 0.54 -27.36 47.08
C ALA A 915 2.00 -26.88 47.07
N THR A 916 2.32 -25.96 47.98
CA THR A 916 3.68 -25.48 48.18
C THR A 916 4.36 -26.21 49.35
N ASN A 917 5.68 -26.36 49.27
CA ASN A 917 6.49 -26.88 50.37
C ASN A 917 6.66 -25.80 51.47
N VAL A 918 7.40 -26.14 52.54
CA VAL A 918 7.67 -25.22 53.67
C VAL A 918 8.48 -23.97 53.29
N ASP A 919 9.15 -24.00 52.14
CA ASP A 919 9.97 -22.91 51.61
C ASP A 919 9.21 -22.04 50.59
N GLY A 920 7.98 -22.44 50.22
CA GLY A 920 7.10 -21.71 49.30
C GLY A 920 7.16 -22.20 47.84
N ASP A 921 7.98 -23.22 47.52
CA ASP A 921 8.08 -23.76 46.16
C ASP A 921 6.93 -24.73 45.86
N PHE A 922 6.50 -24.79 44.60
CA PHE A 922 5.42 -25.66 44.17
C PHE A 922 5.91 -27.11 44.02
N THR A 923 5.19 -28.06 44.65
CA THR A 923 5.64 -29.46 44.70
C THR A 923 5.19 -30.31 43.52
N CYS A 924 4.27 -29.80 42.70
CA CYS A 924 3.74 -30.49 41.53
C CYS A 924 3.18 -29.48 40.52
N PRO A 925 3.31 -29.66 39.21
CA PRO A 925 2.51 -28.91 38.23
C PRO A 925 1.04 -29.39 38.21
N PRO A 926 0.08 -28.58 37.71
CA PRO A 926 0.26 -27.27 37.10
C PRO A 926 0.29 -26.10 38.11
N VAL A 927 1.07 -25.07 37.79
CA VAL A 927 1.08 -23.77 38.50
C VAL A 927 0.59 -22.68 37.55
N PHE A 928 -0.32 -21.83 38.03
CA PHE A 928 -0.89 -20.71 37.30
C PHE A 928 -0.18 -19.42 37.72
N ALA A 929 0.29 -18.64 36.75
CA ALA A 929 0.94 -17.35 36.97
C ALA A 929 0.15 -16.26 36.23
N ASP A 930 -0.37 -15.28 36.97
CA ASP A 930 -1.02 -14.08 36.43
C ASP A 930 -0.01 -12.91 36.48
N PHE A 931 0.32 -12.35 35.33
CA PHE A 931 1.28 -11.24 35.21
C PHE A 931 0.54 -9.92 35.03
N THR A 932 1.04 -8.85 35.64
CA THR A 932 0.53 -7.48 35.50
C THR A 932 1.66 -6.55 35.05
N ASP A 933 1.39 -5.76 34.02
CA ASP A 933 2.28 -4.69 33.57
C ASP A 933 2.13 -3.44 34.46
N LEU A 934 3.25 -2.94 34.96
CA LEU A 934 3.35 -1.70 35.73
C LEU A 934 4.34 -0.71 35.09
N SER A 935 4.68 -0.92 33.82
CA SER A 935 5.71 -0.16 33.11
C SER A 935 5.40 1.34 33.02
N LEU A 936 6.45 2.15 32.99
CA LEU A 936 6.36 3.61 32.92
C LEU A 936 6.93 4.12 31.60
N THR A 937 6.13 4.85 30.84
CA THR A 937 6.48 5.39 29.52
C THR A 937 6.08 6.86 29.41
N LEU A 938 6.63 7.59 28.43
CA LEU A 938 6.19 8.97 28.14
C LEU A 938 4.79 8.99 27.50
N GLY A 939 4.54 8.04 26.59
CA GLY A 939 3.28 7.84 25.88
C GLY A 939 2.52 6.58 26.29
N ASN A 940 1.49 6.20 25.54
CA ASN A 940 0.80 4.91 25.74
C ASN A 940 1.69 3.74 25.31
N ILE A 941 1.64 2.62 26.04
CA ILE A 941 2.25 1.36 25.59
C ILE A 941 1.37 0.77 24.47
N VAL A 942 1.97 0.44 23.34
CA VAL A 942 1.28 -0.12 22.17
C VAL A 942 1.62 -1.59 21.93
N SER A 943 2.69 -2.09 22.53
CA SER A 943 3.12 -3.49 22.40
C SER A 943 3.68 -4.02 23.72
N TRP A 944 3.27 -5.24 24.07
CA TRP A 944 3.86 -6.06 25.12
C TRP A 944 4.39 -7.32 24.47
N ASN A 945 5.55 -7.80 24.91
CA ASN A 945 6.11 -9.07 24.48
C ASN A 945 6.66 -9.81 25.69
N TRP A 946 5.88 -10.78 26.15
CA TRP A 946 6.21 -11.63 27.28
C TRP A 946 6.91 -12.90 26.82
N VAL A 947 7.92 -13.33 27.57
CA VAL A 947 8.58 -14.63 27.42
C VAL A 947 8.57 -15.30 28.79
N PHE A 948 7.90 -16.45 28.93
CA PHE A 948 7.64 -17.03 30.26
C PHE A 948 8.68 -18.05 30.74
N GLY A 949 9.68 -18.36 29.90
CA GLY A 949 10.75 -19.32 30.22
C GLY A 949 10.40 -20.79 29.98
N ASP A 950 9.15 -21.11 29.65
CA ASP A 950 8.66 -22.45 29.27
C ASP A 950 8.47 -22.62 27.75
N GLY A 951 8.99 -21.68 26.97
CA GLY A 951 8.84 -21.61 25.51
C GLY A 951 7.59 -20.89 25.02
N LYS A 952 6.67 -20.49 25.92
CA LYS A 952 5.48 -19.70 25.56
C LYS A 952 5.75 -18.20 25.62
N THR A 953 4.98 -17.46 24.82
CA THR A 953 5.01 -16.00 24.75
C THR A 953 3.59 -15.42 24.77
N SER A 954 3.46 -14.13 25.06
CA SER A 954 2.18 -13.41 25.00
C SER A 954 2.36 -11.94 24.63
N THR A 955 1.34 -11.37 23.98
CA THR A 955 1.30 -9.95 23.61
C THR A 955 0.27 -9.12 24.37
N LEU A 956 -0.43 -9.75 25.33
CA LEU A 956 -1.37 -9.05 26.19
C LEU A 956 -0.64 -8.21 27.25
N ALA A 957 -1.24 -7.08 27.65
CA ALA A 957 -0.70 -6.23 28.71
C ALA A 957 -0.58 -6.95 30.06
N SER A 958 -1.54 -7.82 30.38
CA SER A 958 -1.56 -8.59 31.64
C SER A 958 -1.98 -10.03 31.33
N PRO A 959 -1.04 -10.87 30.88
CA PRO A 959 -1.31 -12.23 30.47
C PRO A 959 -1.32 -13.18 31.66
N ASN A 960 -1.89 -14.36 31.45
CA ASN A 960 -1.71 -15.51 32.32
C ASN A 960 -0.87 -16.58 31.62
N ASN A 961 -0.07 -17.34 32.38
CA ASN A 961 0.62 -18.53 31.89
C ASN A 961 0.39 -19.70 32.85
N THR A 962 0.36 -20.92 32.31
CA THR A 962 0.27 -22.16 33.09
C THR A 962 1.51 -23.00 32.85
N TYR A 963 2.24 -23.27 33.91
CA TYR A 963 3.43 -24.11 33.91
C TYR A 963 3.04 -25.54 34.27
N VAL A 964 3.14 -26.43 33.30
CA VAL A 964 2.65 -27.82 33.39
C VAL A 964 3.77 -28.85 33.55
N PHE A 965 5.03 -28.41 33.55
CA PHE A 965 6.21 -29.25 33.73
C PHE A 965 7.03 -28.80 34.95
N PRO A 966 7.84 -29.69 35.54
CA PRO A 966 8.81 -29.32 36.58
C PRO A 966 9.97 -28.52 35.99
N GLY A 967 10.50 -27.56 36.75
CA GLY A 967 11.63 -26.73 36.33
C GLY A 967 11.72 -25.41 37.09
N THR A 968 12.79 -24.66 36.81
CA THR A 968 12.97 -23.27 37.25
C THR A 968 12.78 -22.35 36.05
N TYR A 969 11.89 -21.37 36.17
CA TYR A 969 11.46 -20.50 35.08
C TYR A 969 11.83 -19.05 35.35
N SER A 970 12.29 -18.37 34.30
CA SER A 970 12.52 -16.93 34.26
C SER A 970 11.52 -16.28 33.30
N ALA A 971 10.94 -15.14 33.67
CA ALA A 971 9.99 -14.42 32.83
C ALA A 971 10.58 -13.07 32.38
N GLY A 972 10.48 -12.77 31.09
CA GLY A 972 10.87 -11.49 30.50
C GLY A 972 9.66 -10.73 29.98
N LEU A 973 9.71 -9.40 30.06
CA LEU A 973 8.78 -8.49 29.41
C LEU A 973 9.57 -7.47 28.61
N VAL A 974 9.22 -7.31 27.33
CA VAL A 974 9.63 -6.18 26.51
C VAL A 974 8.39 -5.35 26.20
N ILE A 975 8.40 -4.07 26.52
CA ILE A 975 7.34 -3.12 26.16
C ILE A 975 7.80 -2.19 25.04
N THR A 976 6.85 -1.68 24.26
CA THR A 976 7.08 -0.63 23.27
C THR A 976 6.04 0.47 23.44
N ASP A 977 6.49 1.72 23.55
CA ASP A 977 5.59 2.89 23.60
C ASP A 977 5.11 3.32 22.20
N GLU A 978 4.14 4.23 22.15
CA GLU A 978 3.57 4.75 20.90
C GLU A 978 4.56 5.48 19.99
N TYR A 979 5.76 5.81 20.51
CA TYR A 979 6.85 6.44 19.77
C TYR A 979 7.87 5.41 19.25
N GLY A 980 7.67 4.12 19.53
CA GLY A 980 8.54 3.02 19.09
C GLY A 980 9.66 2.67 20.07
N CYS A 981 9.75 3.34 21.22
CA CYS A 981 10.84 3.13 22.16
C CYS A 981 10.59 1.89 23.02
N THR A 982 11.61 1.03 23.11
CA THR A 982 11.51 -0.25 23.82
C THR A 982 12.21 -0.24 25.17
N SER A 983 11.65 -0.96 26.13
CA SER A 983 12.30 -1.26 27.41
C SER A 983 12.06 -2.73 27.75
N ASP A 984 13.04 -3.39 28.36
CA ASP A 984 12.94 -4.78 28.78
C ASP A 984 13.22 -4.96 30.27
N THR A 985 12.64 -6.00 30.85
CA THR A 985 12.92 -6.45 32.21
C THR A 985 12.82 -7.97 32.28
N THR A 986 13.62 -8.58 33.16
CA THR A 986 13.64 -10.04 33.35
C THR A 986 13.56 -10.38 34.83
N LEU A 987 12.56 -11.18 35.20
CA LEU A 987 12.44 -11.85 36.48
C LEU A 987 13.21 -13.17 36.42
N ILE A 988 14.40 -13.19 37.01
CA ILE A 988 15.29 -14.36 37.03
C ILE A 988 14.80 -15.35 38.09
N ASP A 989 14.66 -16.62 37.70
CA ASP A 989 14.34 -17.78 38.54
C ASP A 989 13.16 -17.54 39.51
N PHE A 990 12.14 -16.81 39.04
CA PHE A 990 11.04 -16.33 39.88
C PHE A 990 10.05 -17.45 40.27
N LEU A 991 10.05 -18.57 39.55
CA LEU A 991 9.19 -19.73 39.80
C LEU A 991 9.99 -21.03 39.71
N THR A 992 9.92 -21.86 40.76
CA THR A 992 10.46 -23.23 40.77
C THR A 992 9.35 -24.22 41.07
N ILE A 993 9.24 -25.26 40.23
CA ILE A 993 8.24 -26.33 40.32
C ILE A 993 8.96 -27.68 40.36
N PHE A 994 8.67 -28.48 41.39
CA PHE A 994 9.16 -29.86 41.52
C PHE A 994 8.16 -30.86 40.91
N GLY A 995 8.62 -32.09 40.65
CA GLY A 995 7.78 -33.19 40.16
C GLY A 995 8.61 -34.28 39.46
N PRO A 996 7.96 -35.37 39.00
CA PRO A 996 8.61 -36.40 38.19
C PRO A 996 8.96 -35.85 36.80
N THR A 997 10.11 -36.22 36.26
CA THR A 997 10.52 -35.83 34.89
C THR A 997 10.88 -37.06 34.06
N ALA A 998 10.51 -37.01 32.77
CA ALA A 998 10.92 -38.00 31.77
C ALA A 998 11.28 -37.31 30.44
N THR A 999 11.93 -38.04 29.53
CA THR A 999 12.20 -37.59 28.14
C THR A 999 11.60 -38.59 27.14
N PRO A 1000 10.27 -38.74 27.11
CA PRO A 1000 9.64 -39.76 26.29
C PRO A 1000 9.75 -39.41 24.81
N SER A 1001 9.95 -40.43 23.99
CA SER A 1001 10.10 -40.31 22.54
C SER A 1001 9.56 -41.55 21.85
N TRP A 1002 9.40 -41.46 20.53
CA TRP A 1002 9.14 -42.62 19.70
C TRP A 1002 9.95 -42.57 18.41
N THR A 1003 10.18 -43.74 17.82
CA THR A 1003 10.82 -43.89 16.51
C THR A 1003 10.01 -44.86 15.66
N GLN A 1004 9.78 -44.50 14.40
CA GLN A 1004 9.03 -45.33 13.44
C GLN A 1004 10.00 -45.98 12.46
N ASP A 1005 9.88 -47.30 12.26
CA ASP A 1005 10.69 -48.01 11.28
C ASP A 1005 10.08 -47.88 9.88
N LEU A 1006 10.69 -47.00 9.07
CA LEU A 1006 10.27 -46.73 7.70
C LEU A 1006 10.88 -47.69 6.66
N ASN A 1007 11.71 -48.67 7.07
CA ASN A 1007 12.25 -49.65 6.12
C ASN A 1007 11.22 -50.69 5.64
N GLY A 1008 10.01 -50.65 6.20
CA GLY A 1008 8.82 -51.38 5.75
C GLY A 1008 7.64 -50.41 5.53
N CYS A 1009 6.49 -50.72 6.11
CA CYS A 1009 5.20 -50.09 5.78
C CYS A 1009 4.81 -48.95 6.75
N GLY A 1010 5.74 -48.55 7.62
CA GLY A 1010 5.53 -47.52 8.64
C GLY A 1010 4.64 -47.92 9.82
N GLN A 1011 4.06 -49.12 9.85
CA GLN A 1011 3.14 -49.55 10.92
C GLN A 1011 3.82 -49.80 12.28
N ASN A 1012 5.13 -50.07 12.31
CA ASN A 1012 5.89 -50.37 13.54
C ASN A 1012 6.48 -49.11 14.18
N VAL A 1013 6.10 -48.85 15.44
CA VAL A 1013 6.58 -47.70 16.22
C VAL A 1013 7.14 -48.15 17.55
N ILE A 1014 8.35 -47.72 17.85
CA ILE A 1014 9.06 -47.99 19.09
C ILE A 1014 8.89 -46.79 20.01
N PHE A 1015 8.29 -47.00 21.18
CA PHE A 1015 8.11 -46.00 22.23
C PHE A 1015 9.16 -46.19 23.32
N ASP A 1016 9.85 -45.11 23.71
CA ASP A 1016 10.91 -45.10 24.73
C ASP A 1016 10.68 -43.95 25.72
N ILE A 1017 10.63 -44.26 27.03
CA ILE A 1017 10.46 -43.24 28.08
C ILE A 1017 11.71 -42.37 28.27
N GLY A 1018 12.86 -42.83 27.78
CA GLY A 1018 14.15 -42.17 27.93
C GLY A 1018 14.62 -42.09 29.38
N THR A 1019 15.26 -40.98 29.76
CA THR A 1019 15.74 -40.74 31.12
C THR A 1019 14.59 -40.32 32.03
N THR A 1020 14.45 -40.99 33.18
CA THR A 1020 13.45 -40.65 34.19
C THR A 1020 14.12 -40.22 35.49
N GLU A 1021 13.59 -39.18 36.14
CA GLU A 1021 13.96 -38.79 37.50
C GLU A 1021 12.69 -38.67 38.36
N ASN A 1022 12.74 -39.20 39.58
CA ASN A 1022 11.63 -39.22 40.54
C ASN A 1022 10.32 -39.87 40.03
N VAL A 1023 10.40 -40.78 39.05
CA VAL A 1023 9.25 -41.53 38.53
C VAL A 1023 9.04 -42.84 39.27
N THR A 1024 7.79 -43.14 39.64
CA THR A 1024 7.35 -44.36 40.33
C THR A 1024 6.35 -45.19 39.52
N GLN A 1025 5.62 -44.57 38.58
CA GLN A 1025 4.67 -45.24 37.68
C GLN A 1025 4.67 -44.56 36.30
N ILE A 1026 4.48 -45.35 35.23
CA ILE A 1026 4.41 -44.88 33.84
C ILE A 1026 3.13 -45.45 33.18
N VAL A 1027 2.35 -44.60 32.51
CA VAL A 1027 1.13 -44.99 31.80
C VAL A 1027 1.11 -44.35 30.41
N TRP A 1028 1.29 -45.16 29.37
CA TRP A 1028 1.21 -44.74 27.98
C TRP A 1028 -0.22 -44.90 27.45
N ASP A 1029 -0.73 -43.87 26.79
CA ASP A 1029 -1.95 -43.89 25.99
C ASP A 1029 -1.55 -43.71 24.52
N LEU A 1030 -1.76 -44.74 23.70
CA LEU A 1030 -1.35 -44.75 22.30
C LEU A 1030 -2.37 -44.13 21.35
N ASN A 1031 -3.52 -43.67 21.87
CA ASN A 1031 -4.57 -43.00 21.11
C ASN A 1031 -5.27 -43.87 20.03
N ASP A 1032 -5.06 -45.18 20.04
CA ASP A 1032 -5.78 -46.19 19.25
C ASP A 1032 -6.69 -47.09 20.12
N GLY A 1033 -6.83 -46.74 21.40
CA GLY A 1033 -7.53 -47.54 22.42
C GLY A 1033 -6.60 -48.42 23.27
N THR A 1034 -5.31 -48.51 22.93
CA THR A 1034 -4.31 -49.29 23.67
C THR A 1034 -3.65 -48.45 24.78
N ILE A 1035 -3.62 -49.00 25.99
CA ILE A 1035 -2.91 -48.44 27.15
C ILE A 1035 -1.78 -49.39 27.57
N VAL A 1036 -0.56 -48.87 27.73
CA VAL A 1036 0.62 -49.65 28.15
C VAL A 1036 1.15 -49.11 29.48
N ASN A 1037 1.25 -49.98 30.50
CA ASN A 1037 1.68 -49.58 31.84
C ASN A 1037 3.11 -50.05 32.13
N ASP A 1038 3.84 -49.24 32.90
CA ASP A 1038 5.16 -49.51 33.51
C ASP A 1038 6.23 -50.05 32.55
N SER A 1039 6.12 -49.67 31.28
CA SER A 1039 7.07 -50.06 30.23
C SER A 1039 7.96 -48.88 29.88
N THR A 1040 9.27 -49.11 29.88
CA THR A 1040 10.26 -48.08 29.54
C THR A 1040 10.62 -48.09 28.06
N LEU A 1041 10.47 -49.23 27.38
CA LEU A 1041 10.73 -49.39 25.95
C LEU A 1041 9.84 -50.52 25.41
N PHE A 1042 9.06 -50.26 24.35
CA PHE A 1042 8.25 -51.28 23.69
C PHE A 1042 7.97 -50.91 22.23
N THR A 1043 7.55 -51.90 21.43
CA THR A 1043 7.12 -51.69 20.05
C THR A 1043 5.62 -51.91 19.96
N HIS A 1044 4.93 -51.00 19.27
CA HIS A 1044 3.50 -51.08 18.96
C HIS A 1044 3.28 -51.05 17.46
N ILE A 1045 2.27 -51.77 16.99
CA ILE A 1045 1.91 -51.84 15.57
C ILE A 1045 0.55 -51.15 15.41
N TYR A 1046 0.52 -50.05 14.67
CA TYR A 1046 -0.73 -49.40 14.33
C TYR A 1046 -1.30 -50.02 13.05
N GLU A 1047 -2.46 -50.65 13.18
CA GLU A 1047 -3.06 -51.46 12.11
C GLU A 1047 -3.72 -50.60 11.03
N ASN A 1048 -4.35 -49.48 11.41
CA ASN A 1048 -5.10 -48.62 10.49
C ASN A 1048 -4.31 -47.38 10.06
N VAL A 1049 -4.48 -47.01 8.79
CA VAL A 1049 -3.99 -45.74 8.21
C VAL A 1049 -4.71 -44.57 8.88
N ALA A 1050 -4.01 -43.91 9.81
CA ALA A 1050 -4.49 -42.73 10.52
C ALA A 1050 -3.30 -41.98 11.15
N THR A 1051 -3.59 -40.80 11.71
CA THR A 1051 -2.66 -40.08 12.59
C THR A 1051 -3.11 -40.25 14.03
N TYR A 1052 -2.24 -40.77 14.88
CA TYR A 1052 -2.47 -41.02 16.31
C TYR A 1052 -1.67 -40.03 17.15
N ASN A 1053 -2.26 -39.53 18.25
CA ASN A 1053 -1.61 -38.57 19.16
C ASN A 1053 -1.29 -39.23 20.51
N PRO A 1054 -0.21 -40.03 20.60
CA PRO A 1054 0.11 -40.74 21.82
C PRO A 1054 0.52 -39.78 22.96
N SER A 1055 0.33 -40.21 24.19
CA SER A 1055 0.78 -39.48 25.38
C SER A 1055 1.26 -40.43 26.46
N VAL A 1056 2.05 -39.93 27.42
CA VAL A 1056 2.47 -40.71 28.58
C VAL A 1056 2.29 -39.91 29.86
N SER A 1057 1.63 -40.51 30.84
CA SER A 1057 1.51 -40.00 32.21
C SER A 1057 2.54 -40.66 33.09
N ILE A 1058 3.33 -39.87 33.81
CA ILE A 1058 4.27 -40.33 34.82
C ILE A 1058 3.87 -39.81 36.20
N TYR A 1059 4.15 -40.61 37.23
CA TYR A 1059 3.78 -40.30 38.62
C TYR A 1059 5.00 -40.39 39.55
N ASP A 1060 5.08 -39.54 40.57
CA ASP A 1060 6.08 -39.65 41.65
C ASP A 1060 5.52 -40.31 42.92
N SER A 1061 6.34 -40.40 43.97
CA SER A 1061 5.95 -40.99 45.26
C SER A 1061 4.93 -40.18 46.06
N ASN A 1062 4.61 -38.95 45.64
CA ASN A 1062 3.63 -38.06 46.26
C ASN A 1062 2.34 -37.97 45.42
N ASP A 1063 2.12 -38.91 44.51
CA ASP A 1063 1.01 -38.95 43.54
C ASP A 1063 0.96 -37.71 42.62
N CYS A 1064 2.09 -37.01 42.41
CA CYS A 1064 2.19 -35.93 41.43
C CYS A 1064 2.21 -36.51 40.02
N GLN A 1065 1.21 -36.16 39.19
CA GLN A 1065 1.08 -36.61 37.82
C GLN A 1065 1.61 -35.56 36.85
N VAL A 1066 2.50 -35.96 35.93
CA VAL A 1066 2.93 -35.15 34.78
C VAL A 1066 2.59 -35.90 33.50
N ILE A 1067 1.89 -35.21 32.58
CA ILE A 1067 1.47 -35.79 31.30
C ILE A 1067 2.33 -35.19 30.18
N TYR A 1068 3.01 -36.06 29.43
CA TYR A 1068 3.79 -35.71 28.25
C TYR A 1068 2.99 -36.10 27.00
N PRO A 1069 2.41 -35.13 26.26
CA PRO A 1069 1.95 -35.40 24.90
C PRO A 1069 3.19 -35.64 24.00
N LEU A 1070 3.10 -36.63 23.11
CA LEU A 1070 4.16 -36.95 22.16
C LEU A 1070 3.81 -36.42 20.77
N ASP A 1071 4.81 -36.35 19.89
CA ASP A 1071 4.59 -35.99 18.49
C ASP A 1071 3.60 -36.99 17.83
N PRO A 1072 2.75 -36.53 16.90
CA PRO A 1072 1.80 -37.40 16.23
C PRO A 1072 2.49 -38.50 15.41
N VAL A 1073 2.03 -39.74 15.57
CA VAL A 1073 2.44 -40.88 14.75
C VAL A 1073 1.52 -40.96 13.54
N THR A 1074 2.05 -40.87 12.32
CA THR A 1074 1.26 -41.02 11.10
C THR A 1074 1.59 -42.34 10.41
N ILE A 1075 0.58 -43.15 10.16
CA ILE A 1075 0.71 -44.42 9.44
C ILE A 1075 0.34 -44.20 7.98
N PRO A 1076 1.29 -44.35 7.04
CA PRO A 1076 1.03 -44.18 5.62
C PRO A 1076 0.24 -45.37 5.04
N ASP A 1077 -0.43 -45.15 3.91
CA ASP A 1077 -1.03 -46.24 3.13
C ASP A 1077 0.07 -47.19 2.62
N SER A 1078 -0.01 -48.45 3.01
CA SER A 1078 0.97 -49.48 2.67
C SER A 1078 0.83 -50.02 1.24
N GLY A 1079 -0.26 -49.66 0.54
CA GLY A 1079 -0.57 -50.15 -0.80
C GLY A 1079 -0.82 -51.66 -0.88
N LEU A 1080 -0.97 -52.32 0.27
CA LEU A 1080 -1.47 -53.68 0.46
C LEU A 1080 -2.94 -53.57 0.89
N ASP A 1081 -3.84 -54.16 0.10
CA ASP A 1081 -5.28 -54.16 0.33
C ASP A 1081 -5.77 -55.61 0.39
N ALA A 1082 -6.15 -56.05 1.58
CA ALA A 1082 -6.74 -57.34 1.85
C ALA A 1082 -8.17 -57.33 1.31
N TYR A 1083 -8.51 -58.30 0.46
CA TYR A 1083 -9.89 -58.42 -0.01
C TYR A 1083 -10.18 -59.83 -0.49
N PHE A 1084 -11.38 -60.32 -0.19
CA PHE A 1084 -11.88 -61.56 -0.76
C PHE A 1084 -13.37 -61.49 -1.05
N THR A 1085 -13.81 -62.36 -1.96
CA THR A 1085 -15.23 -62.54 -2.28
C THR A 1085 -15.72 -63.89 -1.78
N ALA A 1086 -16.99 -63.96 -1.38
CA ALA A 1086 -17.66 -65.23 -1.08
C ALA A 1086 -18.64 -65.58 -2.21
N SER A 1087 -18.77 -66.87 -2.54
CA SER A 1087 -19.70 -67.35 -3.56
C SER A 1087 -21.17 -67.06 -3.23
N ALA A 1088 -21.48 -66.90 -1.95
CA ALA A 1088 -22.76 -66.42 -1.43
C ALA A 1088 -22.57 -65.92 0.02
N THR A 1089 -23.23 -64.82 0.38
CA THR A 1089 -23.23 -64.26 1.74
C THR A 1089 -24.45 -64.67 2.55
N ASP A 1090 -25.51 -65.15 1.90
CA ASP A 1090 -26.69 -65.74 2.55
C ASP A 1090 -26.83 -67.19 2.06
N VAL A 1091 -26.66 -68.15 2.96
CA VAL A 1091 -26.66 -69.57 2.62
C VAL A 1091 -27.52 -70.40 3.57
N GLN A 1092 -28.09 -71.48 3.04
CA GLN A 1092 -28.79 -72.46 3.89
C GLN A 1092 -27.79 -73.35 4.62
N LEU A 1093 -28.17 -73.79 5.81
CA LEU A 1093 -27.42 -74.75 6.63
C LEU A 1093 -26.89 -75.93 5.78
N GLY A 1094 -25.59 -76.22 5.89
CA GLY A 1094 -24.93 -77.32 5.17
C GLY A 1094 -24.49 -77.01 3.72
N THR A 1095 -24.72 -75.79 3.22
CA THR A 1095 -24.25 -75.37 1.89
C THR A 1095 -22.76 -75.00 1.93
N THR A 1096 -21.97 -75.46 0.95
CA THR A 1096 -20.57 -75.06 0.79
C THR A 1096 -20.47 -73.65 0.23
N VAL A 1097 -19.71 -72.79 0.92
CA VAL A 1097 -19.32 -71.44 0.50
C VAL A 1097 -17.87 -71.47 0.06
N TYR A 1098 -17.58 -70.87 -1.10
CA TYR A 1098 -16.23 -70.68 -1.61
C TYR A 1098 -15.79 -69.24 -1.38
N PHE A 1099 -14.57 -69.05 -0.88
CA PHE A 1099 -13.95 -67.76 -0.64
C PHE A 1099 -12.76 -67.61 -1.58
N ASP A 1100 -12.79 -66.58 -2.42
CA ASP A 1100 -11.77 -66.31 -3.43
C ASP A 1100 -11.03 -65.02 -3.09
N ASP A 1101 -9.72 -65.13 -2.91
CA ASP A 1101 -8.83 -64.00 -2.64
C ASP A 1101 -8.79 -63.07 -3.85
N GLN A 1102 -8.90 -61.75 -3.62
CA GLN A 1102 -8.55 -60.74 -4.61
C GLN A 1102 -7.67 -59.65 -3.98
N SER A 1103 -6.94 -59.99 -2.92
CA SER A 1103 -6.07 -59.04 -2.24
C SER A 1103 -5.04 -58.50 -3.23
N THR A 1104 -4.85 -57.19 -3.23
CA THR A 1104 -3.89 -56.53 -4.13
C THR A 1104 -2.73 -55.97 -3.33
N SER A 1105 -1.56 -55.91 -3.96
CA SER A 1105 -0.41 -55.24 -3.38
C SER A 1105 0.37 -54.53 -4.47
N SER A 1106 0.43 -53.21 -4.37
CA SER A 1106 1.07 -52.33 -5.37
C SER A 1106 2.58 -52.23 -5.18
N GLN A 1107 3.09 -52.50 -3.97
CA GLN A 1107 4.50 -52.24 -3.61
C GLN A 1107 5.36 -53.51 -3.54
N ALA A 1108 4.81 -54.64 -3.09
CA ALA A 1108 5.56 -55.88 -2.90
C ALA A 1108 4.65 -57.12 -2.99
N PRO A 1109 5.10 -58.27 -3.50
CA PRO A 1109 4.25 -59.45 -3.63
C PRO A 1109 3.71 -59.93 -2.28
N ILE A 1110 2.44 -60.32 -2.26
CA ILE A 1110 1.83 -61.01 -1.11
C ILE A 1110 2.47 -62.40 -0.97
N ILE A 1111 2.90 -62.75 0.24
CA ILE A 1111 3.59 -64.03 0.51
C ILE A 1111 2.83 -64.94 1.49
N SER A 1112 1.81 -64.41 2.18
CA SER A 1112 1.05 -65.15 3.19
C SER A 1112 -0.41 -64.69 3.22
N TRP A 1113 -1.33 -65.66 3.28
CA TRP A 1113 -2.77 -65.44 3.44
C TRP A 1113 -3.26 -66.31 4.59
N THR A 1114 -3.67 -65.70 5.70
CA THR A 1114 -4.20 -66.39 6.87
C THR A 1114 -5.71 -66.23 6.89
N TRP A 1115 -6.42 -67.35 6.85
CA TRP A 1115 -7.86 -67.43 6.85
C TRP A 1115 -8.38 -67.86 8.21
N ASP A 1116 -9.35 -67.12 8.75
CA ASP A 1116 -10.22 -67.55 9.85
C ASP A 1116 -11.65 -67.65 9.31
N LEU A 1117 -12.15 -68.89 9.22
CA LEU A 1117 -13.46 -69.20 8.66
C LEU A 1117 -14.54 -69.40 9.72
N SER A 1118 -14.28 -68.99 10.98
CA SER A 1118 -15.12 -69.10 12.19
C SER A 1118 -15.44 -70.51 12.70
N ASN A 1119 -15.55 -71.51 11.83
CA ASN A 1119 -15.87 -72.90 12.18
C ASN A 1119 -14.66 -73.85 12.16
N THR A 1120 -13.48 -73.35 11.78
CA THR A 1120 -12.21 -74.08 11.80
C THR A 1120 -11.12 -73.22 12.45
N PRO A 1121 -10.11 -73.81 13.11
CA PRO A 1121 -8.95 -73.05 13.55
C PRO A 1121 -8.32 -72.28 12.38
N PRO A 1122 -7.83 -71.04 12.62
CA PRO A 1122 -7.19 -70.24 11.58
C PRO A 1122 -6.04 -71.00 10.93
N PHE A 1123 -5.90 -70.86 9.61
CA PHE A 1123 -4.86 -71.54 8.84
C PHE A 1123 -4.30 -70.64 7.75
N THR A 1124 -3.04 -70.89 7.38
CA THR A 1124 -2.31 -70.04 6.43
C THR A 1124 -2.00 -70.80 5.15
N ASN A 1125 -2.28 -70.19 3.99
CA ASN A 1125 -1.81 -70.66 2.69
C ASN A 1125 -0.77 -69.67 2.12
N SER A 1126 0.06 -70.15 1.19
CA SER A 1126 1.21 -69.39 0.66
C SER A 1126 1.06 -69.00 -0.81
N ASN A 1127 -0.14 -69.14 -1.37
CA ASN A 1127 -0.39 -69.03 -2.80
C ASN A 1127 -1.76 -68.43 -3.15
N GLY A 1128 -2.46 -67.80 -2.20
CA GLY A 1128 -3.74 -67.13 -2.44
C GLY A 1128 -4.84 -68.04 -2.99
N SER A 1129 -4.75 -69.36 -2.79
CA SER A 1129 -5.74 -70.29 -3.34
C SER A 1129 -7.09 -70.11 -2.67
N SER A 1130 -8.17 -70.18 -3.45
CA SER A 1130 -9.54 -70.13 -2.95
C SER A 1130 -9.77 -71.22 -1.90
N VAL A 1131 -10.43 -70.87 -0.81
CA VAL A 1131 -10.76 -71.78 0.30
C VAL A 1131 -12.27 -72.01 0.34
N SER A 1132 -12.73 -73.10 0.96
CA SER A 1132 -14.17 -73.38 1.06
C SER A 1132 -14.54 -73.93 2.43
N SER A 1133 -15.72 -73.58 2.93
CA SER A 1133 -16.26 -74.11 4.18
C SER A 1133 -17.77 -74.32 4.07
N TYR A 1134 -18.34 -75.14 4.96
CA TYR A 1134 -19.79 -75.30 5.12
C TYR A 1134 -20.15 -75.20 6.60
N TYR A 1135 -21.32 -74.63 6.90
CA TYR A 1135 -21.72 -74.31 8.26
C TYR A 1135 -22.89 -75.18 8.71
N VAL A 1136 -22.74 -75.79 9.89
CA VAL A 1136 -23.72 -76.71 10.50
C VAL A 1136 -24.51 -76.07 11.65
N SER A 1137 -24.23 -74.80 11.95
CA SER A 1137 -24.95 -74.00 12.94
C SER A 1137 -25.48 -72.72 12.27
N PRO A 1138 -26.76 -72.35 12.48
CA PRO A 1138 -27.32 -71.11 11.98
C PRO A 1138 -26.73 -69.87 12.69
N GLY A 1139 -26.77 -68.72 12.01
CA GLY A 1139 -26.28 -67.45 12.54
C GLY A 1139 -25.22 -66.78 11.67
N GLU A 1140 -24.73 -65.64 12.14
CA GLU A 1140 -23.70 -64.84 11.46
C GLU A 1140 -22.32 -65.46 11.68
N GLN A 1141 -21.60 -65.71 10.60
CA GLN A 1141 -20.24 -66.24 10.61
C GLN A 1141 -19.30 -65.14 10.10
N VAL A 1142 -18.41 -64.67 10.98
CA VAL A 1142 -17.44 -63.62 10.63
C VAL A 1142 -16.19 -64.28 10.04
N ILE A 1143 -15.95 -64.01 8.76
CA ILE A 1143 -14.82 -64.57 8.02
C ILE A 1143 -13.74 -63.51 7.90
N THR A 1144 -12.53 -63.84 8.29
CA THR A 1144 -11.39 -62.91 8.29
C THR A 1144 -10.28 -63.44 7.39
N LEU A 1145 -9.77 -62.57 6.52
CA LEU A 1145 -8.53 -62.78 5.77
C LEU A 1145 -7.49 -61.76 6.23
N THR A 1146 -6.32 -62.24 6.65
CA THR A 1146 -5.14 -61.42 6.94
C THR A 1146 -4.05 -61.74 5.93
N VAL A 1147 -3.58 -60.75 5.18
CA VAL A 1147 -2.51 -60.91 4.19
C VAL A 1147 -1.21 -60.24 4.64
N VAL A 1148 -0.08 -60.85 4.29
CA VAL A 1148 1.26 -60.29 4.55
C VAL A 1148 2.08 -60.29 3.27
N ASN A 1149 2.67 -59.13 2.93
CA ASN A 1149 3.56 -59.01 1.79
C ASN A 1149 5.04 -59.23 2.13
N SER A 1150 5.90 -59.29 1.12
CA SER A 1150 7.34 -59.56 1.32
C SER A 1150 8.12 -58.46 2.02
N LEU A 1151 7.50 -57.29 2.29
CA LEU A 1151 8.05 -56.21 3.10
C LEU A 1151 7.57 -56.25 4.57
N GLY A 1152 6.68 -57.18 4.90
CA GLY A 1152 6.10 -57.32 6.24
C GLY A 1152 4.88 -56.44 6.50
N CYS A 1153 4.27 -55.83 5.47
CA CYS A 1153 2.99 -55.11 5.64
C CYS A 1153 1.88 -56.11 5.95
N ILE A 1154 0.98 -55.74 6.85
CA ILE A 1154 -0.17 -56.56 7.22
C ILE A 1154 -1.43 -55.75 6.91
N ASP A 1155 -2.38 -56.39 6.24
CA ASP A 1155 -3.74 -55.86 6.09
C ASP A 1155 -4.79 -56.95 6.29
N GLN A 1156 -6.01 -56.55 6.66
CA GLN A 1156 -7.08 -57.46 7.05
C GLN A 1156 -8.44 -57.05 6.49
N TYR A 1157 -9.18 -58.03 5.98
CA TYR A 1157 -10.56 -57.85 5.51
C TYR A 1157 -11.50 -58.85 6.17
N GLN A 1158 -12.70 -58.38 6.51
CA GLN A 1158 -13.75 -59.18 7.14
C GLN A 1158 -15.04 -59.17 6.31
N LEU A 1159 -15.67 -60.34 6.20
CA LEU A 1159 -16.96 -60.52 5.54
C LEU A 1159 -17.87 -61.39 6.42
N ILE A 1160 -19.14 -60.99 6.57
CA ILE A 1160 -20.13 -61.76 7.30
C ILE A 1160 -20.88 -62.70 6.33
N VAL A 1161 -20.97 -63.98 6.67
CA VAL A 1161 -21.82 -64.97 6.00
C VAL A 1161 -22.98 -65.33 6.93
N ASN A 1162 -24.21 -65.08 6.47
CA ASN A 1162 -25.43 -65.40 7.18
C ASN A 1162 -25.89 -66.81 6.83
N VAL A 1163 -26.01 -67.66 7.85
CA VAL A 1163 -26.48 -69.04 7.69
C VAL A 1163 -27.92 -69.16 8.16
N ASP A 1164 -28.85 -69.35 7.22
CA ASP A 1164 -30.28 -69.56 7.50
C ASP A 1164 -30.52 -70.97 8.06
N GLY A 1165 -31.18 -71.04 9.22
CA GLY A 1165 -31.53 -72.28 9.92
C GLY A 1165 -32.77 -72.99 9.38
N ASN A 1166 -33.42 -72.47 8.34
CA ASN A 1166 -34.66 -73.05 7.83
C ASN A 1166 -34.40 -74.18 6.82
N PHE A 1167 -34.49 -75.44 7.28
CA PHE A 1167 -34.36 -76.64 6.45
C PHE A 1167 -35.69 -77.42 6.28
N SER A 1168 -35.79 -78.17 5.17
CA SER A 1168 -36.95 -79.01 4.84
C SER A 1168 -36.64 -80.49 5.04
N MET A 1169 -37.55 -81.20 5.71
CA MET A 1169 -37.46 -82.65 5.86
C MET A 1169 -37.82 -83.40 4.58
N PRO A 1170 -37.19 -84.55 4.30
CA PRO A 1170 -37.65 -85.46 3.26
C PRO A 1170 -39.12 -85.87 3.49
N ASN A 1171 -39.89 -86.05 2.42
CA ASN A 1171 -41.30 -86.40 2.49
C ASN A 1171 -41.66 -87.73 1.80
N VAL A 1172 -40.67 -88.49 1.34
CA VAL A 1172 -40.84 -89.79 0.68
C VAL A 1172 -39.78 -90.76 1.18
N VAL A 1173 -40.19 -91.99 1.48
CA VAL A 1173 -39.31 -93.12 1.81
C VAL A 1173 -39.69 -94.31 0.92
N THR A 1174 -38.71 -94.90 0.26
CA THR A 1174 -38.86 -96.05 -0.64
C THR A 1174 -38.04 -97.21 -0.11
N SER A 1175 -38.63 -98.09 0.70
CA SER A 1175 -37.90 -99.18 1.35
C SER A 1175 -37.66 -100.37 0.38
N ASN A 1176 -37.03 -100.13 -0.77
CA ASN A 1176 -36.84 -101.08 -1.86
C ASN A 1176 -35.41 -101.67 -1.92
N GLY A 1177 -34.48 -101.17 -1.10
CA GLY A 1177 -33.12 -101.65 -0.95
C GLY A 1177 -32.18 -101.22 -2.07
N ASP A 1178 -32.50 -100.16 -2.82
CA ASP A 1178 -31.66 -99.63 -3.91
C ASP A 1178 -30.58 -98.63 -3.43
N GLY A 1179 -30.56 -98.31 -2.14
CA GLY A 1179 -29.65 -97.36 -1.51
C GLY A 1179 -30.07 -95.91 -1.66
N LEU A 1180 -31.24 -95.61 -2.23
CA LEU A 1180 -31.77 -94.25 -2.43
C LEU A 1180 -33.13 -94.09 -1.74
N ASN A 1181 -33.21 -93.17 -0.78
CA ASN A 1181 -34.42 -92.90 0.03
C ASN A 1181 -34.98 -94.14 0.75
N ASP A 1182 -34.15 -95.14 1.01
CA ASP A 1182 -34.52 -96.37 1.75
C ASP A 1182 -34.88 -96.08 3.22
N LEU A 1183 -34.34 -94.99 3.76
CA LEU A 1183 -34.53 -94.53 5.12
C LEU A 1183 -35.12 -93.11 5.11
N PHE A 1184 -35.93 -92.81 6.11
CA PHE A 1184 -36.22 -91.42 6.46
C PHE A 1184 -35.01 -90.88 7.23
N GLU A 1185 -34.13 -90.18 6.53
CA GLU A 1185 -32.87 -89.67 7.09
C GLU A 1185 -32.58 -88.25 6.61
N PHE A 1186 -31.83 -87.49 7.40
CA PHE A 1186 -31.28 -86.20 7.00
C PHE A 1186 -29.89 -86.40 6.35
N PRO A 1187 -29.48 -85.59 5.36
CA PRO A 1187 -28.25 -85.89 4.60
C PRO A 1187 -26.94 -85.63 5.39
N PHE A 1188 -27.00 -84.92 6.51
CA PHE A 1188 -25.85 -84.55 7.34
C PHE A 1188 -26.28 -84.42 8.82
N ASP A 1189 -25.32 -84.57 9.74
CA ASP A 1189 -25.61 -84.61 11.18
C ASP A 1189 -25.69 -83.20 11.78
N ILE A 1190 -26.89 -82.75 12.14
CA ILE A 1190 -27.14 -81.41 12.70
C ILE A 1190 -27.83 -81.44 14.06
N PHE A 1191 -28.16 -82.63 14.55
CA PHE A 1191 -28.94 -82.82 15.77
C PHE A 1191 -28.03 -83.34 16.88
N GLU A 1192 -27.96 -82.60 17.99
CA GLU A 1192 -27.36 -83.11 19.22
C GLU A 1192 -28.18 -84.29 19.77
N SER A 1193 -29.50 -84.14 19.77
CA SER A 1193 -30.44 -85.21 20.08
C SER A 1193 -31.80 -84.93 19.46
N PHE A 1194 -32.59 -85.98 19.21
CA PHE A 1194 -33.97 -85.82 18.76
C PHE A 1194 -34.90 -86.92 19.25
N ASP A 1195 -36.16 -86.53 19.44
CA ASP A 1195 -37.30 -87.39 19.71
C ASP A 1195 -38.20 -87.40 18.48
N ILE A 1196 -38.53 -88.60 17.99
CA ILE A 1196 -39.43 -88.73 16.85
C ILE A 1196 -40.57 -89.71 17.12
N VAL A 1197 -41.77 -89.24 16.80
CA VAL A 1197 -43.01 -90.03 16.83
C VAL A 1197 -43.53 -90.16 15.40
N ILE A 1198 -43.71 -91.40 14.94
CA ILE A 1198 -44.34 -91.74 13.66
C ILE A 1198 -45.73 -92.32 13.92
N LEU A 1199 -46.73 -91.76 13.25
CA LEU A 1199 -48.14 -92.13 13.34
C LEU A 1199 -48.62 -92.65 11.99
N ASN A 1200 -49.43 -93.71 11.98
CA ASN A 1200 -50.13 -94.10 10.74
C ASN A 1200 -51.32 -93.18 10.47
N ARG A 1201 -51.95 -93.32 9.30
CA ARG A 1201 -53.13 -92.54 8.88
C ARG A 1201 -54.34 -92.57 9.83
N TRP A 1202 -54.37 -93.48 10.79
CA TRP A 1202 -55.45 -93.60 11.79
C TRP A 1202 -55.11 -92.92 13.12
N GLY A 1203 -53.93 -92.29 13.23
CA GLY A 1203 -53.44 -91.64 14.45
C GLY A 1203 -52.84 -92.59 15.47
N ASN A 1204 -52.60 -93.86 15.11
CA ASN A 1204 -51.93 -94.80 16.00
C ASN A 1204 -50.42 -94.62 15.88
N VAL A 1205 -49.72 -94.59 17.02
CA VAL A 1205 -48.26 -94.55 17.10
C VAL A 1205 -47.69 -95.86 16.56
N VAL A 1206 -46.84 -95.74 15.55
CA VAL A 1206 -46.15 -96.84 14.87
C VAL A 1206 -44.74 -96.98 15.39
N GLN A 1207 -44.07 -95.84 15.59
CA GLN A 1207 -42.74 -95.76 16.15
C GLN A 1207 -42.67 -94.54 17.06
N ASP A 1208 -42.05 -94.72 18.22
CA ASP A 1208 -41.83 -93.65 19.19
C ASP A 1208 -40.45 -93.90 19.78
N LYS A 1209 -39.50 -93.06 19.39
CA LYS A 1209 -38.11 -93.17 19.81
C LYS A 1209 -37.67 -91.82 20.36
N GLN A 1210 -37.03 -91.88 21.51
CA GLN A 1210 -36.55 -90.71 22.22
C GLN A 1210 -35.03 -90.73 22.33
N ASN A 1211 -34.45 -89.54 22.43
CA ASN A 1211 -33.04 -89.27 22.65
C ASN A 1211 -32.13 -89.99 21.63
N LEU A 1212 -32.53 -89.94 20.36
CA LEU A 1212 -31.77 -90.46 19.25
C LEU A 1212 -30.69 -89.45 18.82
N THR A 1213 -29.62 -89.96 18.22
CA THR A 1213 -28.54 -89.16 17.63
C THR A 1213 -28.22 -89.67 16.23
N GLY A 1214 -27.58 -88.83 15.41
CA GLY A 1214 -27.24 -89.14 14.02
C GLY A 1214 -28.34 -88.73 13.04
N THR A 1215 -28.30 -89.29 11.84
CA THR A 1215 -29.08 -88.78 10.69
C THR A 1215 -30.37 -89.54 10.40
N VAL A 1216 -30.55 -90.75 10.92
CA VAL A 1216 -31.66 -91.64 10.55
C VAL A 1216 -32.82 -91.51 11.53
N PHE A 1217 -33.96 -91.05 11.03
CA PHE A 1217 -35.18 -90.84 11.81
C PHE A 1217 -36.10 -92.08 11.82
N TRP A 1218 -36.25 -92.76 10.69
CA TRP A 1218 -37.15 -93.91 10.56
C TRP A 1218 -36.73 -94.86 9.42
N ASP A 1219 -36.82 -96.16 9.64
CA ASP A 1219 -36.44 -97.22 8.70
C ASP A 1219 -37.65 -97.94 8.07
N GLY A 1220 -38.86 -97.41 8.28
CA GLY A 1220 -40.09 -98.01 7.77
C GLY A 1220 -40.61 -99.19 8.60
N THR A 1221 -40.07 -99.48 9.78
CA THR A 1221 -40.57 -100.54 10.68
C THR A 1221 -41.44 -99.99 11.82
N ASN A 1222 -42.17 -100.86 12.53
CA ASN A 1222 -42.90 -100.49 13.75
C ASN A 1222 -42.04 -100.75 15.01
N ASN A 1223 -42.51 -100.37 16.19
CA ASN A 1223 -41.82 -100.64 17.47
C ASN A 1223 -41.52 -102.12 17.75
N GLY A 1224 -42.16 -103.06 17.05
CA GLY A 1224 -41.88 -104.50 17.11
C GLY A 1224 -40.85 -105.01 16.09
N GLY A 1225 -40.31 -104.13 15.24
CA GLY A 1225 -39.36 -104.45 14.17
C GLY A 1225 -40.00 -105.03 12.89
N GLU A 1226 -41.32 -105.01 12.77
CA GLU A 1226 -42.04 -105.46 11.57
C GLU A 1226 -42.16 -104.31 10.55
N LYS A 1227 -41.99 -104.61 9.26
CA LYS A 1227 -42.15 -103.60 8.19
C LYS A 1227 -43.57 -103.04 8.17
N CYS A 1228 -43.67 -101.72 8.12
CA CYS A 1228 -44.94 -101.01 7.99
C CYS A 1228 -45.48 -101.13 6.56
N THR A 1229 -46.80 -101.10 6.41
CA THR A 1229 -47.45 -101.19 5.09
C THR A 1229 -47.30 -99.88 4.33
N GLU A 1230 -47.24 -99.93 3.00
CA GLU A 1230 -47.33 -98.75 2.13
C GLU A 1230 -48.49 -97.82 2.53
N GLY A 1231 -48.20 -96.52 2.57
CA GLY A 1231 -49.18 -95.50 2.95
C GLY A 1231 -48.56 -94.18 3.41
N VAL A 1232 -49.43 -93.24 3.81
CA VAL A 1232 -49.02 -91.96 4.39
C VAL A 1232 -48.88 -92.10 5.90
N TYR A 1233 -47.72 -91.66 6.40
CA TYR A 1233 -47.38 -91.58 7.81
C TYR A 1233 -47.18 -90.13 8.19
N PHE A 1234 -47.50 -89.79 9.44
CA PHE A 1234 -47.26 -88.48 9.99
C PHE A 1234 -46.12 -88.57 10.98
N TYR A 1235 -45.23 -87.58 10.96
CA TYR A 1235 -44.16 -87.50 11.93
C TYR A 1235 -44.28 -86.22 12.76
N LYS A 1236 -43.87 -86.34 14.00
CA LYS A 1236 -43.58 -85.22 14.89
C LYS A 1236 -42.17 -85.40 15.41
N LEU A 1237 -41.32 -84.41 15.16
CA LEU A 1237 -39.94 -84.33 15.57
C LEU A 1237 -39.78 -83.18 16.56
N ASN A 1238 -39.26 -83.49 17.73
CA ASN A 1238 -38.71 -82.51 18.66
C ASN A 1238 -37.21 -82.76 18.74
N ALA A 1239 -36.38 -81.79 18.40
CA ALA A 1239 -34.94 -81.97 18.33
C ALA A 1239 -34.20 -80.81 18.96
N THR A 1240 -33.01 -81.08 19.49
CA THR A 1240 -32.03 -80.08 19.86
C THR A 1240 -30.94 -80.10 18.80
N LEU A 1241 -30.74 -78.97 18.13
CA LEU A 1241 -29.64 -78.81 17.17
C LEU A 1241 -28.30 -78.75 17.91
N LEU A 1242 -27.18 -78.97 17.22
CA LEU A 1242 -25.82 -78.95 17.80
C LEU A 1242 -25.43 -77.61 18.46
N ASP A 1243 -26.14 -76.53 18.17
CA ASP A 1243 -25.97 -75.22 18.81
C ASP A 1243 -26.83 -75.03 20.08
N GLY A 1244 -27.60 -76.05 20.47
CA GLY A 1244 -28.51 -76.03 21.62
C GLY A 1244 -29.92 -75.52 21.30
N THR A 1245 -30.22 -75.14 20.06
CA THR A 1245 -31.55 -74.64 19.67
C THR A 1245 -32.59 -75.76 19.68
N GLU A 1246 -33.71 -75.55 20.38
CA GLU A 1246 -34.86 -76.46 20.34
C GLU A 1246 -35.71 -76.24 19.08
N LEU A 1247 -35.99 -77.32 18.35
CA LEU A 1247 -36.74 -77.34 17.11
C LEU A 1247 -37.90 -78.33 17.17
N GLU A 1248 -39.11 -77.87 16.86
CA GLU A 1248 -40.28 -78.72 16.66
C GLU A 1248 -40.72 -78.68 15.19
N LYS A 1249 -40.70 -79.84 14.52
CA LYS A 1249 -41.15 -80.00 13.13
C LYS A 1249 -42.18 -81.13 13.05
N GLN A 1250 -43.22 -80.92 12.27
CA GLN A 1250 -44.22 -81.96 12.00
C GLN A 1250 -44.57 -81.95 10.51
N GLY A 1251 -44.92 -83.11 10.00
CA GLY A 1251 -45.25 -83.26 8.59
C GLY A 1251 -45.81 -84.63 8.28
N PHE A 1252 -45.96 -84.90 7.00
CA PHE A 1252 -46.29 -86.22 6.49
C PHE A 1252 -45.16 -86.72 5.61
N LEU A 1253 -44.98 -88.02 5.60
CA LEU A 1253 -44.07 -88.71 4.70
C LEU A 1253 -44.80 -89.92 4.10
N GLN A 1254 -44.52 -90.20 2.84
CA GLN A 1254 -45.15 -91.31 2.14
C GLN A 1254 -44.18 -92.49 2.04
N LEU A 1255 -44.58 -93.62 2.63
CA LEU A 1255 -43.82 -94.86 2.56
C LEU A 1255 -44.32 -95.68 1.37
N TYR A 1256 -43.43 -95.97 0.42
CA TYR A 1256 -43.67 -96.91 -0.68
C TYR A 1256 -42.91 -98.21 -0.44
N THR A 1257 -43.62 -99.33 -0.40
CA THR A 1257 -43.03 -100.67 -0.28
C THR A 1257 -43.23 -101.42 -1.59
N ASN A 1258 -42.18 -101.56 -2.40
CA ASN A 1258 -42.22 -102.53 -3.51
C ASN A 1258 -42.15 -103.94 -2.90
N ASN A 1259 -43.05 -104.83 -3.34
CA ASN A 1259 -42.87 -106.27 -3.16
C ASN A 1259 -41.68 -106.77 -3.96
#